data_AF-A0A520FF37-F1
#
_entry.id   AF-A0A520FF37-F1
#
_cell.length_a   1.000
_cell.length_b   1.000
_cell.length_c   1.000
_cell.angle_alpha   90.00
_cell.angle_beta   90.00
_cell.angle_gamma   90.00
#
_symmetry.space_group_name_H-M   'P 1'
#
loop_
_entity.id
_entity.type
_entity.pdbx_description
1 polymer ?
#
loop_
_entity_poly.entity_id
_entity_poly.type
_entity_poly.pdbx_seq_one_letter_code
_entity_poly.pdbx_strand_id
1 'polypeptide(L)'
;MAATTSSSPKLTAVEHEFDLANLGIERRYAIAGEFFPEWLKNEPIQFPPDHDTFGWACRVPNCAGMMCANYTLRLCETHATKYLQAKDRLTLDVFAKQAQPQRSLRFGWALERGRDCEVCGSHREAVTRGLCVQHNNARMRASERGIPRSDWLSTAVPLPPVACCKLGVCVRDAAMTIGVGTVSRRVCRGHQLVWSRWRKSLTKPPTRGQSEEWFCREDAGDSMQPHESRGLLSLSDLPANLQREVRYGIYRHAKAPNRTQWRPLDIREALNRLAAEGIETLADPRVEAIAAAAKRGMVKRVLTDLPIAARPLLLDAKSAKEAGVFDPVFVGGEPFQSSSVRHRRYLFDLRNVSQRWLRDVLWDYLSDQALATNGKRATLTTIELRISSVIVLSYMLRQIRQDAGNVAELLTSEDSAALGDLWNIWVSENIHVPCIKPPNRPVKDERTALVRARFNFTMNARTVLLHALNHNTIARETESFILRFPEYSRPKSSPRPRPLTDEDFMRLVSDESITKLEDLDTNDVGIADIWVTHAFQGGRINETLTLRLGCIGFVGAMQPYLWRDISKAGQPDYGIPCHQPVYQRLLKRQEKTRQLLRQRYAKELSKLGKRQATALEAKWDREMPLFPRPTSNPDVVIPFSVSGFQDSWMTWLEQIGVAGVTSHRTRATMATTLLDNGAPPKLVQQILGHFSDAALAFYGRYSDATIVRHLQMFWAGGPGTSKPGAIVAQPSDFADSTSTAARIDLAVVPVEHGLCRYGPVVGGALCPKQKNCTTGPGGVCEHFALTGADLAYWERKRDAGYQGGFNRSSQHQLANATVAAR
;
A
#
# COMPACT_ATOMS: atom_id res chain seq x y z
N MET A 1 47.21 -14.45 16.86
CA MET A 1 47.09 -13.99 18.26
C MET A 1 46.92 -12.48 18.25
N ALA A 2 46.06 -11.97 19.14
CA ALA A 2 45.68 -10.57 19.38
C ALA A 2 44.91 -9.83 18.27
N ALA A 3 43.58 -9.86 18.43
CA ALA A 3 42.61 -9.04 17.71
C ALA A 3 42.57 -7.61 18.29
N THR A 4 42.66 -6.61 17.43
CA THR A 4 42.39 -5.21 17.75
C THR A 4 40.90 -4.92 17.51
N THR A 5 40.19 -4.69 18.62
CA THR A 5 38.76 -4.40 18.70
C THR A 5 38.48 -2.95 18.26
N SER A 6 37.80 -2.76 17.13
CA SER A 6 37.19 -1.47 16.79
C SER A 6 35.92 -1.30 17.61
N SER A 7 35.92 -0.35 18.54
CA SER A 7 34.73 0.04 19.30
C SER A 7 33.68 0.63 18.35
N SER A 8 32.57 -0.08 18.19
CA SER A 8 31.35 0.50 17.64
C SER A 8 30.86 1.60 18.59
N PRO A 9 30.33 2.73 18.11
CA PRO A 9 29.70 3.71 18.99
C PRO A 9 28.54 3.02 19.71
N LYS A 10 28.66 2.90 21.03
CA LYS A 10 27.54 2.49 21.88
C LYS A 10 26.41 3.49 21.63
N LEU A 11 25.31 3.00 21.07
CA LEU A 11 24.01 3.65 21.20
C LEU A 11 23.76 3.80 22.69
N THR A 12 23.96 5.01 23.21
CA THR A 12 23.38 5.42 24.48
C THR A 12 21.88 5.33 24.28
N ALA A 13 21.29 4.21 24.71
CA ALA A 13 19.88 4.19 25.05
C ALA A 13 19.70 5.31 26.07
N VAL A 14 18.99 6.36 25.68
CA VAL A 14 18.46 7.31 26.65
C VAL A 14 17.55 6.47 27.54
N GLU A 15 17.99 6.22 28.76
CA GLU A 15 17.16 5.65 29.83
C GLU A 15 15.97 6.59 30.00
N HIS A 16 14.83 6.24 29.40
CA HIS A 16 13.57 6.91 29.66
C HIS A 16 13.01 6.39 30.98
N GLU A 17 13.64 6.79 32.10
CA GLU A 17 12.99 6.86 33.41
C GLU A 17 12.00 8.05 33.41
N PHE A 18 10.91 7.94 32.67
CA PHE A 18 9.72 8.76 32.94
C PHE A 18 8.50 7.90 32.68
N ASP A 19 7.83 7.53 33.77
CA ASP A 19 6.55 6.84 33.79
C ASP A 19 5.47 7.74 33.14
N LEU A 20 5.43 7.75 31.80
CA LEU A 20 4.46 8.47 30.98
C LEU A 20 3.02 7.98 31.22
N ALA A 21 2.84 6.81 31.87
CA ALA A 21 1.55 6.20 32.12
C ALA A 21 0.68 6.96 33.13
N ASN A 22 1.27 7.81 33.99
CA ASN A 22 0.57 8.53 35.07
C ASN A 22 0.52 10.06 34.91
N LEU A 23 0.99 10.62 33.80
CA LEU A 23 1.00 12.07 33.56
C LEU A 23 -0.38 12.54 33.09
N GLY A 24 -0.96 13.58 33.70
CA GLY A 24 -2.19 14.21 33.22
C GLY A 24 -2.05 14.83 31.81
N ILE A 25 -3.18 15.06 31.13
CA ILE A 25 -3.25 15.59 29.75
C ILE A 25 -2.39 16.86 29.57
N GLU A 26 -2.47 17.80 30.52
CA GLU A 26 -1.69 19.05 30.49
C GLU A 26 -0.19 18.81 30.47
N ARG A 27 0.30 17.88 31.29
CA ARG A 27 1.74 17.58 31.39
C ARG A 27 2.22 16.85 30.13
N ARG A 28 1.43 15.92 29.59
CA ARG A 28 1.70 15.27 28.30
C ARG A 28 1.75 16.28 27.15
N TYR A 29 0.83 17.26 27.15
CA TYR A 29 0.81 18.32 26.16
C TYR A 29 2.04 19.23 26.29
N ALA A 30 2.41 19.64 27.50
CA ALA A 30 3.58 20.48 27.74
C ALA A 30 4.86 19.83 27.19
N ILE A 31 5.09 18.55 27.53
CA ILE A 31 6.26 17.78 27.04
C ILE A 31 6.24 17.69 25.51
N ALA A 32 5.09 17.36 24.92
CA ALA A 32 4.98 17.26 23.46
C ALA A 32 5.15 18.62 22.76
N GLY A 33 4.65 19.68 23.38
CA GLY A 33 4.67 21.06 22.88
C GLY A 33 6.06 21.65 22.75
N GLU A 34 7.03 21.18 23.53
CA GLU A 34 8.46 21.54 23.38
C GLU A 34 8.97 21.21 21.96
N PHE A 35 8.49 20.11 21.38
CA PHE A 35 8.88 19.66 20.04
C PHE A 35 8.04 20.26 18.90
N PHE A 36 7.06 21.12 19.21
CA PHE A 36 6.24 21.73 18.16
C PHE A 36 7.06 22.74 17.37
N PRO A 37 6.91 22.76 16.03
CA PRO A 37 7.49 23.83 15.22
C PRO A 37 6.80 25.16 15.51
N GLU A 38 7.51 26.27 15.33
CA GLU A 38 7.04 27.61 15.71
C GLU A 38 5.69 27.97 15.07
N TRP A 39 5.52 27.60 13.79
CA TRP A 39 4.28 27.87 13.05
C TRP A 39 3.02 27.23 13.67
N LEU A 40 3.18 26.15 14.45
CA LEU A 40 2.09 25.44 15.13
C LEU A 40 1.78 26.02 16.51
N LYS A 41 2.75 26.71 17.14
CA LYS A 41 2.60 27.36 18.44
C LYS A 41 1.80 28.67 18.34
N ASN A 42 1.91 29.36 17.21
CA ASN A 42 1.22 30.61 16.93
C ASN A 42 -0.32 30.50 16.97
N GLU A 43 -0.98 31.63 17.25
CA GLU A 43 -2.42 31.84 17.08
C GLU A 43 -2.65 33.14 16.29
N PRO A 44 -3.21 33.07 15.07
CA PRO A 44 -3.58 31.87 14.33
C PRO A 44 -2.35 31.03 13.92
N ILE A 45 -2.56 29.72 13.75
CA ILE A 45 -1.56 28.79 13.20
C ILE A 45 -1.26 29.20 11.75
N GLN A 46 0.04 29.32 11.41
CA GLN A 46 0.48 29.79 10.09
C GLN A 46 1.17 28.67 9.31
N PHE A 47 0.40 27.83 8.60
CA PHE A 47 0.99 26.71 7.88
C PHE A 47 1.97 27.18 6.80
N PRO A 48 3.19 26.60 6.71
CA PRO A 48 4.12 26.94 5.65
C PRO A 48 3.50 26.65 4.27
N PRO A 49 3.63 27.56 3.28
CA PRO A 49 3.00 27.42 1.96
C PRO A 49 3.33 26.10 1.25
N ASP A 50 4.55 25.62 1.45
CA ASP A 50 5.14 24.44 0.87
C ASP A 50 5.38 23.33 1.90
N HIS A 51 4.63 23.31 2.99
CA HIS A 51 4.69 22.22 3.97
C HIS A 51 4.32 20.88 3.29
N ASP A 52 5.02 19.80 3.63
CA ASP A 52 4.85 18.50 2.96
C ASP A 52 3.48 17.85 3.20
N THR A 53 2.95 18.01 4.42
CA THR A 53 1.61 17.57 4.83
C THR A 53 0.51 18.64 4.64
N PHE A 54 0.79 19.89 5.02
CA PHE A 54 -0.21 20.96 5.12
C PHE A 54 -0.04 22.08 4.08
N GLY A 55 0.81 21.87 3.08
CA GLY A 55 1.09 22.88 2.06
C GLY A 55 -0.17 23.27 1.30
N TRP A 56 -0.27 24.54 0.95
CA TRP A 56 -1.47 25.15 0.38
C TRP A 56 -1.18 26.01 -0.84
N ALA A 57 0.09 26.32 -1.13
CA ALA A 57 0.49 27.09 -2.29
C ALA A 57 0.87 26.19 -3.48
N CYS A 58 0.63 26.72 -4.68
CA CYS A 58 1.07 26.08 -5.92
C CYS A 58 2.57 26.35 -6.15
N ARG A 59 3.28 25.37 -6.71
CA ARG A 59 4.70 25.48 -7.09
C ARG A 59 4.98 26.55 -8.15
N VAL A 60 3.98 26.95 -8.93
CA VAL A 60 4.11 28.06 -9.89
C VAL A 60 4.25 29.37 -9.11
N PRO A 61 5.33 30.14 -9.31
CA PRO A 61 5.55 31.40 -8.60
C PRO A 61 4.35 32.35 -8.71
N ASN A 62 3.99 33.01 -7.61
CA ASN A 62 2.87 33.95 -7.51
C ASN A 62 1.50 33.39 -7.92
N CYS A 63 1.33 32.07 -7.91
CA CYS A 63 0.05 31.44 -8.24
C CYS A 63 -0.89 31.40 -7.03
N ALA A 64 -2.03 32.08 -7.17
CA ALA A 64 -3.12 32.09 -6.20
C ALA A 64 -4.16 30.98 -6.47
N GLY A 65 -3.90 30.08 -7.43
CA GLY A 65 -4.77 28.96 -7.75
C GLY A 65 -4.97 27.98 -6.59
N MET A 66 -6.14 27.34 -6.53
CA MET A 66 -6.49 26.39 -5.47
C MET A 66 -5.83 25.03 -5.72
N MET A 67 -5.19 24.50 -4.68
CA MET A 67 -4.58 23.18 -4.70
C MET A 67 -5.63 22.08 -4.85
N CYS A 68 -5.36 21.11 -5.74
CA CYS A 68 -6.13 19.87 -5.76
C CYS A 68 -5.85 19.06 -4.49
N ALA A 69 -6.90 18.46 -3.92
CA ALA A 69 -6.83 17.70 -2.67
C ALA A 69 -5.91 16.48 -2.74
N ASN A 70 -5.73 15.89 -3.92
CA ASN A 70 -5.07 14.58 -4.07
C ASN A 70 -3.74 14.60 -4.83
N TYR A 71 -3.21 15.78 -5.20
CA TYR A 71 -1.99 15.87 -6.01
C TYR A 71 -0.73 16.06 -5.19
N THR A 72 0.21 15.12 -5.33
CA THR A 72 1.55 15.15 -4.71
C THR A 72 2.48 16.18 -5.35
N LEU A 73 2.21 16.60 -6.59
CA LEU A 73 3.04 17.52 -7.37
C LEU A 73 2.97 18.99 -6.90
N ARG A 74 2.10 19.32 -5.93
CA ARG A 74 1.88 20.69 -5.42
C ARG A 74 1.53 21.70 -6.52
N LEU A 75 0.72 21.28 -7.49
CA LEU A 75 0.14 22.13 -8.52
C LEU A 75 -1.34 22.40 -8.25
N CYS A 76 -1.80 23.63 -8.54
CA CYS A 76 -3.23 23.92 -8.54
C CYS A 76 -3.93 23.07 -9.61
N GLU A 77 -5.25 22.88 -9.49
CA GLU A 77 -6.02 22.01 -10.41
C GLU A 77 -5.78 22.33 -11.91
N THR A 78 -5.78 23.61 -12.26
CA THR A 78 -5.50 24.09 -13.62
C THR A 78 -4.08 23.76 -14.07
N HIS A 79 -3.08 23.98 -13.21
CA HIS A 79 -1.68 23.70 -13.54
C HIS A 79 -1.39 22.20 -13.57
N ALA A 80 -2.05 21.40 -12.72
CA ALA A 80 -1.94 19.96 -12.75
C ALA A 80 -2.43 19.41 -14.10
N THR A 81 -3.60 19.89 -14.57
CA THR A 81 -4.15 19.51 -15.89
C THR A 81 -3.22 19.90 -17.04
N LYS A 82 -2.70 21.14 -17.03
CA LYS A 82 -1.73 21.61 -18.04
C LYS A 82 -0.42 20.82 -17.99
N TYR A 83 0.05 20.46 -16.80
CA TYR A 83 1.26 19.68 -16.64
C TYR A 83 1.09 18.26 -17.19
N LEU A 84 -0.05 17.60 -16.94
CA LEU A 84 -0.31 16.26 -17.49
C LEU A 84 -0.23 16.22 -19.03
N GLN A 85 -0.62 17.31 -19.71
CA GLN A 85 -0.53 17.43 -21.17
C GLN A 85 0.90 17.68 -21.66
N ALA A 86 1.78 18.19 -20.79
CA ALA A 86 3.16 18.56 -21.12
C ALA A 86 4.21 17.62 -20.50
N LYS A 87 3.79 16.64 -19.69
CA LYS A 87 4.67 15.81 -18.84
C LYS A 87 5.72 15.05 -19.64
N ASP A 88 5.41 14.69 -20.88
CA ASP A 88 6.32 13.92 -21.76
C ASP A 88 7.43 14.78 -22.35
N ARG A 89 7.30 16.11 -22.30
CA ARG A 89 8.26 17.07 -22.87
C ARG A 89 8.97 17.91 -21.82
N LEU A 90 8.32 18.16 -20.68
CA LEU A 90 8.81 19.06 -19.65
C LEU A 90 8.85 18.37 -18.30
N THR A 91 9.96 18.56 -17.58
CA THR A 91 10.01 18.23 -16.16
C THR A 91 9.10 19.18 -15.38
N LEU A 92 8.63 18.74 -14.21
CA LEU A 92 7.77 19.53 -13.34
C LEU A 92 8.37 20.90 -12.99
N ASP A 93 9.69 20.95 -12.75
CA ASP A 93 10.40 22.18 -12.42
C ASP A 93 10.47 23.17 -13.57
N VAL A 94 10.74 22.68 -14.79
CA VAL A 94 10.76 23.52 -15.98
C VAL A 94 9.36 24.06 -16.27
N PHE A 95 8.34 23.20 -16.16
CA PHE A 95 6.95 23.61 -16.30
C PHE A 95 6.58 24.68 -15.27
N ALA A 96 6.92 24.49 -13.99
CA ALA A 96 6.54 25.43 -12.93
C ALA A 96 7.16 26.82 -13.12
N LYS A 97 8.38 26.90 -13.68
CA LYS A 97 9.05 28.18 -14.01
C LYS A 97 8.45 28.89 -15.22
N GLN A 98 7.95 28.14 -16.21
CA GLN A 98 7.41 28.70 -17.46
C GLN A 98 5.91 29.02 -17.38
N ALA A 99 5.17 28.34 -16.51
CA ALA A 99 3.73 28.49 -16.42
C ALA A 99 3.31 29.85 -15.85
N GLN A 100 2.32 30.48 -16.47
CA GLN A 100 1.76 31.73 -15.95
C GLN A 100 0.92 31.49 -14.68
N PRO A 101 1.01 32.38 -13.67
CA PRO A 101 0.22 32.26 -12.45
C PRO A 101 -1.27 32.37 -12.72
N GLN A 102 -2.08 31.79 -11.83
CA GLN A 102 -3.53 31.90 -11.86
C GLN A 102 -4.00 32.79 -10.71
N ARG A 103 -5.04 33.59 -10.96
CA ARG A 103 -5.75 34.32 -9.90
C ARG A 103 -6.64 33.37 -9.10
N SER A 104 -6.85 33.67 -7.83
CA SER A 104 -7.78 32.90 -7.00
C SER A 104 -9.22 33.27 -7.36
N LEU A 105 -10.06 32.25 -7.57
CA LEU A 105 -11.51 32.44 -7.78
C LEU A 105 -12.29 32.47 -6.47
N ARG A 106 -11.64 32.18 -5.34
CA ARG A 106 -12.28 32.08 -4.02
C ARG A 106 -11.79 33.13 -3.04
N PHE A 107 -10.49 33.43 -3.06
CA PHE A 107 -9.84 34.36 -2.14
C PHE A 107 -9.45 35.66 -2.85
N GLY A 108 -9.49 36.77 -2.14
CA GLY A 108 -8.93 38.07 -2.53
C GLY A 108 -9.60 38.78 -3.71
N TRP A 109 -10.46 38.11 -4.48
CA TRP A 109 -11.07 38.68 -5.69
C TRP A 109 -11.97 39.90 -5.42
N ALA A 110 -12.44 40.06 -4.18
CA ALA A 110 -13.24 41.20 -3.75
C ALA A 110 -12.39 42.39 -3.27
N LEU A 111 -11.11 42.17 -2.98
CA LEU A 111 -10.13 43.20 -2.58
C LEU A 111 -9.51 43.91 -3.79
N GLU A 112 -9.56 43.26 -4.96
CA GLU A 112 -9.11 43.83 -6.22
C GLU A 112 -10.30 44.31 -7.06
N ARG A 113 -10.31 45.59 -7.42
CA ARG A 113 -11.26 46.10 -8.42
C ARG A 113 -10.90 45.53 -9.79
N GLY A 114 -11.94 45.25 -10.57
CA GLY A 114 -11.84 44.76 -11.94
C GLY A 114 -11.22 45.79 -12.87
N ARG A 115 -10.89 45.34 -14.08
CA ARG A 115 -10.43 46.24 -15.14
C ARG A 115 -11.52 47.27 -15.43
N ASP A 116 -11.11 48.47 -15.77
CA ASP A 116 -12.02 49.54 -16.18
C ASP A 116 -12.69 49.24 -17.53
N CYS A 117 -13.90 49.77 -17.69
CA CYS A 117 -14.61 49.76 -18.97
C CYS A 117 -13.86 50.66 -19.96
N GLU A 118 -13.61 50.16 -21.18
CA GLU A 118 -12.97 50.93 -22.26
C GLU A 118 -13.66 52.27 -22.55
N VAL A 119 -14.97 52.37 -22.31
CA VAL A 119 -15.74 53.61 -22.51
C VAL A 119 -15.90 54.43 -21.22
N CYS A 120 -16.11 53.80 -20.06
CA CYS A 120 -16.37 54.55 -18.82
C CYS A 120 -15.11 54.94 -18.04
N GLY A 121 -13.95 54.35 -18.36
CA GLY A 121 -12.77 54.45 -17.51
C GLY A 121 -13.04 53.96 -16.08
N SER A 122 -12.49 54.67 -15.10
CA SER A 122 -12.57 54.34 -13.67
C SER A 122 -14.00 54.35 -13.10
N HIS A 123 -14.96 54.96 -13.80
CA HIS A 123 -16.35 55.01 -13.35
C HIS A 123 -17.00 53.63 -13.25
N ARG A 124 -16.63 52.68 -14.13
CA ARG A 124 -17.27 51.35 -14.17
C ARG A 124 -16.31 50.22 -14.51
N GLU A 125 -16.48 49.10 -13.83
CA GLU A 125 -15.78 47.85 -14.13
C GLU A 125 -16.25 47.23 -15.45
N ALA A 126 -15.29 46.73 -16.22
CA ALA A 126 -15.49 45.85 -17.35
C ALA A 126 -15.91 44.45 -16.86
N VAL A 127 -17.01 43.95 -17.41
CA VAL A 127 -17.54 42.62 -17.10
C VAL A 127 -17.22 41.62 -18.20
N THR A 128 -17.29 42.03 -19.46
CA THR A 128 -17.05 41.15 -20.61
C THR A 128 -16.53 41.95 -21.78
N ARG A 129 -15.53 41.41 -22.51
CA ARG A 129 -14.92 42.04 -23.70
C ARG A 129 -14.40 43.47 -23.46
N GLY A 130 -13.96 43.79 -22.23
CA GLY A 130 -13.45 45.13 -21.87
C GLY A 130 -14.53 46.19 -21.62
N LEU A 131 -15.82 45.82 -21.61
CA LEU A 131 -16.94 46.74 -21.45
C LEU A 131 -17.76 46.44 -20.19
N CYS A 132 -18.36 47.46 -19.60
CA CYS A 132 -19.37 47.29 -18.54
C CYS A 132 -20.63 46.60 -19.10
N VAL A 133 -21.52 46.08 -18.24
CA VAL A 133 -22.72 45.32 -18.69
C VAL A 133 -23.57 46.12 -19.68
N GLN A 134 -23.82 47.40 -19.40
CA GLN A 134 -24.66 48.26 -20.24
C GLN A 134 -24.00 48.53 -21.60
N HIS A 135 -22.70 48.81 -21.61
CA HIS A 135 -21.93 49.00 -22.85
C HIS A 135 -21.77 47.71 -23.65
N ASN A 136 -21.58 46.56 -23.00
CA ASN A 136 -21.56 45.28 -23.70
C ASN A 136 -22.91 44.99 -24.36
N ASN A 137 -24.04 45.24 -23.69
CA ASN A 137 -25.38 45.07 -24.28
C ASN A 137 -25.63 46.08 -25.42
N ALA A 138 -25.19 47.33 -25.28
CA ALA A 138 -25.26 48.31 -26.36
C ALA A 138 -24.39 47.90 -27.57
N ARG A 139 -23.19 47.39 -27.32
CA ARG A 139 -22.29 46.88 -28.37
C ARG A 139 -22.85 45.65 -29.06
N MET A 140 -23.52 44.75 -28.34
CA MET A 140 -24.19 43.59 -28.94
C MET A 140 -25.29 44.03 -29.91
N ARG A 141 -26.15 44.97 -29.49
CA ARG A 141 -27.19 45.57 -30.35
C ARG A 141 -26.62 46.31 -31.56
N ALA A 142 -25.48 46.98 -31.41
CA ALA A 142 -24.78 47.62 -32.53
C ALA A 142 -24.17 46.58 -33.50
N SER A 143 -23.68 45.46 -32.97
CA SER A 143 -23.18 44.34 -33.78
C SER A 143 -24.25 43.74 -34.67
N GLU A 144 -25.45 43.54 -34.11
CA GLU A 144 -26.60 42.99 -34.84
C GLU A 144 -27.03 43.90 -36.00
N ARG A 145 -26.67 45.19 -35.94
CA ARG A 145 -26.88 46.18 -37.00
C ARG A 145 -25.69 46.36 -37.93
N GLY A 146 -24.67 45.50 -37.83
CA GLY A 146 -23.48 45.53 -38.69
C GLY A 146 -22.44 46.61 -38.36
N ILE A 147 -22.56 47.32 -37.22
CA ILE A 147 -21.64 48.39 -36.86
C ILE A 147 -20.32 47.81 -36.32
N PRO A 148 -19.14 48.16 -36.90
CA PRO A 148 -17.83 47.74 -36.40
C PRO A 148 -17.55 48.19 -34.97
N ARG A 149 -16.67 47.48 -34.26
CA ARG A 149 -16.35 47.81 -32.85
C ARG A 149 -15.69 49.18 -32.72
N SER A 150 -14.79 49.53 -33.63
CA SER A 150 -14.10 50.84 -33.68
C SER A 150 -15.10 51.99 -33.72
N ASP A 151 -16.07 51.89 -34.62
CA ASP A 151 -17.03 52.95 -34.94
C ASP A 151 -18.07 53.10 -33.82
N TRP A 152 -18.41 51.98 -33.18
CA TRP A 152 -19.22 52.02 -31.97
C TRP A 152 -18.46 52.65 -30.79
N LEU A 153 -17.17 52.32 -30.61
CA LEU A 153 -16.37 52.90 -29.52
C LEU A 153 -16.20 54.42 -29.68
N SER A 154 -16.07 54.94 -30.91
CA SER A 154 -15.94 56.39 -31.16
C SER A 154 -17.23 57.18 -30.86
N THR A 155 -18.38 56.51 -30.80
CA THR A 155 -19.70 57.14 -30.55
C THR A 155 -20.26 56.81 -29.17
N ALA A 156 -19.61 55.93 -28.40
CA ALA A 156 -20.10 55.48 -27.11
C ALA A 156 -19.86 56.54 -26.01
N VAL A 157 -20.90 56.86 -25.25
CA VAL A 157 -20.83 57.86 -24.16
C VAL A 157 -20.51 57.19 -22.81
N PRO A 158 -19.59 57.74 -22.00
CA PRO A 158 -19.31 57.27 -20.65
C PRO A 158 -20.53 57.34 -19.73
N LEU A 159 -20.69 56.34 -18.87
CA LEU A 159 -21.79 56.27 -17.89
C LEU A 159 -21.31 56.75 -16.51
N PRO A 160 -22.22 57.26 -15.64
CA PRO A 160 -21.85 57.73 -14.30
C PRO A 160 -21.30 56.59 -13.42
N PRO A 161 -20.48 56.90 -12.40
CA PRO A 161 -19.84 55.91 -11.55
C PRO A 161 -20.85 55.08 -10.76
N VAL A 162 -20.49 53.83 -10.48
CA VAL A 162 -21.29 52.90 -9.67
C VAL A 162 -20.69 52.84 -8.26
N ALA A 163 -21.55 52.86 -7.23
CA ALA A 163 -21.12 52.73 -5.84
C ALA A 163 -20.45 51.37 -5.57
N CYS A 164 -19.54 51.30 -4.61
CA CYS A 164 -18.91 50.04 -4.21
C CYS A 164 -19.92 49.08 -3.53
N CYS A 165 -19.61 47.79 -3.64
CA CYS A 165 -20.30 46.70 -2.96
C CYS A 165 -20.44 46.97 -1.46
N LYS A 166 -21.64 46.78 -0.90
CA LYS A 166 -21.93 46.96 0.54
C LYS A 166 -21.76 45.68 1.34
N LEU A 167 -20.86 44.81 0.91
CA LEU A 167 -20.48 43.59 1.64
C LEU A 167 -19.02 43.74 2.06
N GLY A 168 -18.76 43.66 3.36
CA GLY A 168 -17.44 43.78 3.98
C GLY A 168 -16.60 44.93 3.41
N VAL A 169 -15.36 44.60 3.04
CA VAL A 169 -14.38 45.52 2.45
C VAL A 169 -14.30 45.40 0.91
N CYS A 170 -15.37 44.95 0.26
CA CYS A 170 -15.37 44.72 -1.18
C CYS A 170 -15.28 46.01 -1.99
N VAL A 171 -14.30 46.10 -2.89
CA VAL A 171 -14.05 47.27 -3.75
C VAL A 171 -14.70 47.17 -5.13
N ARG A 172 -15.46 46.11 -5.40
CA ARG A 172 -16.15 45.85 -6.67
C ARG A 172 -17.37 46.74 -6.86
N ASP A 173 -17.77 46.98 -8.10
CA ASP A 173 -18.94 47.80 -8.42
C ASP A 173 -20.25 47.09 -7.99
N ALA A 174 -21.10 47.78 -7.25
CA ALA A 174 -22.38 47.28 -6.77
C ALA A 174 -23.44 47.29 -7.89
N ALA A 175 -23.47 46.21 -8.65
CA ALA A 175 -24.37 46.05 -9.78
C ALA A 175 -25.79 45.59 -9.39
N MET A 176 -25.97 44.92 -8.25
CA MET A 176 -27.21 44.20 -7.91
C MET A 176 -27.65 44.41 -6.48
N THR A 177 -28.93 44.17 -6.16
CA THR A 177 -29.45 44.16 -4.79
C THR A 177 -29.78 42.72 -4.38
N ILE A 178 -29.30 42.29 -3.22
CA ILE A 178 -29.66 41.00 -2.60
C ILE A 178 -30.25 41.24 -1.21
N GLY A 179 -31.15 40.36 -0.76
CA GLY A 179 -31.81 40.51 0.53
C GLY A 179 -33.16 39.81 0.60
N VAL A 180 -33.77 39.84 1.79
CA VAL A 180 -35.12 39.33 2.06
C VAL A 180 -35.88 40.37 2.88
N GLY A 181 -37.06 40.76 2.40
CA GLY A 181 -37.88 41.79 3.05
C GLY A 181 -37.16 43.15 3.12
N THR A 182 -37.10 43.74 4.32
CA THR A 182 -36.45 45.03 4.57
C THR A 182 -34.93 44.95 4.69
N VAL A 183 -34.35 43.75 4.82
CA VAL A 183 -32.90 43.55 4.92
C VAL A 183 -32.33 43.33 3.53
N SER A 184 -31.82 44.40 2.91
CA SER A 184 -31.20 44.33 1.59
C SER A 184 -29.89 45.10 1.52
N ARG A 185 -28.95 44.61 0.70
CA ARG A 185 -27.65 45.23 0.44
C ARG A 185 -27.39 45.27 -1.06
N ARG A 186 -26.84 46.39 -1.55
CA ARG A 186 -26.31 46.48 -2.91
C ARG A 186 -24.95 45.81 -2.98
N VAL A 187 -24.79 44.81 -3.83
CA VAL A 187 -23.61 43.97 -3.94
C VAL A 187 -23.10 43.86 -5.38
N CYS A 188 -21.86 43.43 -5.52
CA CYS A 188 -21.29 43.14 -6.83
C CYS A 188 -21.86 41.83 -7.43
N ARG A 189 -21.62 41.62 -8.73
CA ARG A 189 -22.04 40.40 -9.44
C ARG A 189 -21.43 39.13 -8.83
N GLY A 190 -20.19 39.20 -8.33
CA GLY A 190 -19.53 38.07 -7.66
C GLY A 190 -20.30 37.62 -6.43
N HIS A 191 -20.60 38.54 -5.52
CA HIS A 191 -21.36 38.23 -4.29
C HIS A 191 -22.81 37.85 -4.57
N GLN A 192 -23.43 38.39 -5.62
CA GLN A 192 -24.75 37.95 -6.07
C GLN A 192 -24.76 36.48 -6.49
N LEU A 193 -23.69 35.98 -7.13
CA LEU A 193 -23.56 34.56 -7.47
C LEU A 193 -23.38 33.69 -6.22
N VAL A 194 -22.59 34.15 -5.24
CA VAL A 194 -22.41 33.44 -3.95
C VAL A 194 -23.73 33.33 -3.21
N TRP A 195 -24.48 34.45 -3.10
CA TRP A 195 -25.82 34.49 -2.52
C TRP A 195 -26.77 33.53 -3.23
N SER A 196 -26.78 33.54 -4.57
CA SER A 196 -27.65 32.68 -5.37
C SER A 196 -27.36 31.19 -5.14
N ARG A 197 -26.09 30.81 -4.99
CA ARG A 197 -25.71 29.41 -4.67
C ARG A 197 -26.15 29.01 -3.26
N TRP A 198 -25.95 29.89 -2.28
CA TRP A 198 -26.42 29.65 -0.92
C TRP A 198 -27.95 29.49 -0.87
N ARG A 199 -28.70 30.39 -1.50
CA ARG A 199 -30.16 30.31 -1.58
C ARG A 199 -30.64 28.99 -2.22
N LYS A 200 -29.96 28.50 -3.27
CA LYS A 200 -30.26 27.21 -3.90
C LYS A 200 -29.94 26.00 -3.03
N SER A 201 -29.09 26.16 -2.01
CA SER A 201 -28.78 25.08 -1.06
C SER A 201 -29.84 24.90 0.03
N LEU A 202 -30.73 25.88 0.20
CA LEU A 202 -31.83 25.81 1.15
C LEU A 202 -33.05 25.13 0.51
N THR A 203 -33.78 24.36 1.31
CA THR A 203 -35.02 23.70 0.87
C THR A 203 -36.22 24.65 0.83
N LYS A 204 -36.16 25.75 1.58
CA LYS A 204 -37.19 26.80 1.65
C LYS A 204 -36.56 28.17 1.37
N PRO A 205 -37.36 29.18 0.97
CA PRO A 205 -36.88 30.55 0.88
C PRO A 205 -36.21 30.99 2.21
N PRO A 206 -35.08 31.71 2.16
CA PRO A 206 -34.36 32.12 3.36
C PRO A 206 -35.20 33.07 4.20
N THR A 207 -35.16 32.88 5.52
CA THR A 207 -35.79 33.82 6.46
C THR A 207 -34.95 35.09 6.62
N ARG A 208 -35.50 36.10 7.28
CA ARG A 208 -34.78 37.33 7.62
C ARG A 208 -33.52 37.04 8.44
N GLY A 209 -33.65 36.27 9.52
CA GLY A 209 -32.51 35.93 10.39
C GLY A 209 -31.41 35.18 9.65
N GLN A 210 -31.76 34.21 8.80
CA GLN A 210 -30.79 33.48 7.96
C GLN A 210 -30.07 34.40 6.96
N SER A 211 -30.75 35.45 6.48
CA SER A 211 -30.16 36.44 5.58
C SER A 211 -29.17 37.35 6.30
N GLU A 212 -29.52 37.82 7.50
CA GLU A 212 -28.64 38.61 8.37
C GLU A 212 -27.40 37.80 8.78
N GLU A 213 -27.57 36.55 9.19
CA GLU A 213 -26.47 35.63 9.51
C GLU A 213 -25.55 35.40 8.30
N TRP A 214 -26.13 35.22 7.10
CA TRP A 214 -25.35 35.10 5.87
C TRP A 214 -24.51 36.36 5.62
N PHE A 215 -25.09 37.56 5.77
CA PHE A 215 -24.35 38.80 5.57
C PHE A 215 -23.18 38.93 6.55
N CYS A 216 -23.41 38.68 7.84
CA CYS A 216 -22.36 38.70 8.86
C CYS A 216 -21.23 37.73 8.53
N ARG A 217 -21.54 36.51 8.08
CA ARG A 217 -20.54 35.52 7.70
C ARG A 217 -19.73 35.95 6.47
N GLU A 218 -20.39 36.47 5.44
CA GLU A 218 -19.71 36.81 4.17
C GLU A 218 -18.99 38.17 4.21
N ASP A 219 -19.33 39.06 5.15
CA ASP A 219 -18.58 40.31 5.40
C ASP A 219 -17.10 40.03 5.75
N ALA A 220 -16.82 38.87 6.38
CA ALA A 220 -15.47 38.36 6.65
C ALA A 220 -15.11 37.10 5.83
N GLY A 221 -15.90 36.79 4.79
CA GLY A 221 -15.75 35.56 4.01
C GLY A 221 -14.47 35.49 3.18
N ASP A 222 -14.16 34.29 2.67
CA ASP A 222 -12.90 34.02 1.93
C ASP A 222 -12.62 35.03 0.81
N SER A 223 -13.65 35.54 0.13
CA SER A 223 -13.49 36.53 -0.94
C SER A 223 -12.85 37.84 -0.50
N MET A 224 -13.07 38.21 0.76
CA MET A 224 -12.57 39.44 1.39
C MET A 224 -11.22 39.23 2.08
N GLN A 225 -10.68 38.01 2.01
CA GLN A 225 -9.42 37.67 2.63
C GLN A 225 -8.34 37.57 1.56
N PRO A 226 -7.11 38.08 1.82
CA PRO A 226 -5.97 37.82 0.95
C PRO A 226 -5.80 36.31 0.70
N HIS A 227 -5.20 35.96 -0.44
CA HIS A 227 -5.07 34.56 -0.80
C HIS A 227 -4.14 33.77 0.13
N GLU A 228 -3.26 34.46 0.86
CA GLU A 228 -2.38 33.94 1.90
C GLU A 228 -3.16 33.45 3.13
N SER A 229 -4.33 34.03 3.40
CA SER A 229 -5.18 33.64 4.53
C SER A 229 -5.65 32.17 4.45
N ARG A 230 -5.54 31.52 3.28
CA ARG A 230 -5.81 30.08 3.14
C ARG A 230 -4.80 29.19 3.87
N GLY A 231 -3.66 29.75 4.27
CA GLY A 231 -2.65 29.11 5.12
C GLY A 231 -2.86 29.31 6.61
N LEU A 232 -3.86 30.10 7.01
CA LEU A 232 -4.13 30.43 8.41
C LEU A 232 -5.23 29.54 8.97
N LEU A 233 -5.07 29.14 10.23
CA LEU A 233 -6.05 28.40 11.01
C LEU A 233 -6.14 28.99 12.41
N SER A 234 -7.28 29.60 12.75
CA SER A 234 -7.54 30.03 14.12
C SER A 234 -8.19 28.90 14.91
N LEU A 235 -7.77 28.74 16.16
CA LEU A 235 -8.35 27.84 17.14
C LEU A 235 -9.10 28.59 18.26
N SER A 236 -9.13 29.93 18.21
CA SER A 236 -9.71 30.79 19.25
C SER A 236 -11.18 30.51 19.55
N ASP A 237 -11.93 30.03 18.55
CA ASP A 237 -13.35 29.67 18.69
C ASP A 237 -13.58 28.33 19.42
N LEU A 238 -12.51 27.58 19.73
CA LEU A 238 -12.58 26.27 20.38
C LEU A 238 -12.20 26.34 21.86
N PRO A 239 -12.75 25.46 22.71
CA PRO A 239 -12.33 25.32 24.11
C PRO A 239 -10.83 25.00 24.24
N ALA A 240 -10.18 25.49 25.30
CA ALA A 240 -8.73 25.38 25.48
C ALA A 240 -8.21 23.92 25.39
N ASN A 241 -8.94 22.96 25.95
CA ASN A 241 -8.59 21.54 25.86
C ASN A 241 -8.61 21.04 24.41
N LEU A 242 -9.68 21.35 23.67
CA LEU A 242 -9.78 21.00 22.25
C LEU A 242 -8.66 21.65 21.42
N GLN A 243 -8.26 22.89 21.73
CA GLN A 243 -7.13 23.53 21.05
C GLN A 243 -5.82 22.74 21.22
N ARG A 244 -5.54 22.24 22.44
CA ARG A 244 -4.35 21.41 22.74
C ARG A 244 -4.40 20.09 21.96
N GLU A 245 -5.56 19.44 21.96
CA GLU A 245 -5.77 18.19 21.24
C GLU A 245 -5.58 18.35 19.73
N VAL A 246 -6.13 19.42 19.15
CA VAL A 246 -5.99 19.74 17.73
C VAL A 246 -4.52 19.99 17.36
N ARG A 247 -3.80 20.83 18.13
CA ARG A 247 -2.37 21.08 17.90
C ARG A 247 -1.54 19.80 17.97
N TYR A 248 -1.76 18.99 19.00
CA TYR A 248 -1.08 17.71 19.16
C TYR A 248 -1.41 16.74 18.02
N GLY A 249 -2.69 16.65 17.61
CA GLY A 249 -3.15 15.84 16.49
C GLY A 249 -2.51 16.26 15.16
N ILE A 250 -2.42 17.55 14.88
CA ILE A 250 -1.74 18.12 13.70
C ILE A 250 -0.24 17.73 13.71
N TYR A 251 0.43 17.93 14.84
CA TYR A 251 1.84 17.57 15.01
C TYR A 251 2.08 16.07 14.78
N ARG A 252 1.27 15.20 15.38
CA ARG A 252 1.39 13.74 15.23
C ARG A 252 1.07 13.28 13.81
N HIS A 253 0.04 13.84 13.19
CA HIS A 253 -0.32 13.52 11.81
C HIS A 253 0.79 13.87 10.83
N ALA A 254 1.48 15.00 11.04
CA ALA A 254 2.62 15.39 10.21
C ALA A 254 3.78 14.39 10.23
N LYS A 255 3.93 13.63 11.33
CA LYS A 255 4.95 12.60 11.51
C LYS A 255 4.49 11.19 11.13
N ALA A 256 3.21 11.02 10.80
CA ALA A 256 2.71 9.71 10.41
C ALA A 256 3.25 9.31 9.02
N PRO A 257 3.77 8.08 8.86
CA PRO A 257 4.37 7.61 7.61
C PRO A 257 3.35 7.52 6.46
N ASN A 258 2.10 7.19 6.77
CA ASN A 258 1.00 7.06 5.79
C ASN A 258 0.07 8.29 5.75
N ARG A 259 0.56 9.44 6.19
CA ARG A 259 -0.25 10.65 6.30
C ARG A 259 -0.80 11.10 4.95
N THR A 260 -2.05 11.53 4.96
CA THR A 260 -2.64 12.24 3.82
C THR A 260 -2.36 13.72 3.93
N GLN A 261 -2.24 14.41 2.79
CA GLN A 261 -2.15 15.85 2.80
C GLN A 261 -3.50 16.45 3.24
N TRP A 262 -3.47 17.24 4.31
CA TRP A 262 -4.65 17.99 4.77
C TRP A 262 -4.42 19.44 4.41
N ARG A 263 -5.35 20.06 3.67
CA ARG A 263 -5.24 21.50 3.43
C ARG A 263 -5.75 22.25 4.67
N PRO A 264 -5.18 23.41 5.02
CA PRO A 264 -5.67 24.18 6.16
C PRO A 264 -7.16 24.51 6.04
N LEU A 265 -7.68 24.69 4.82
CA LEU A 265 -9.12 24.86 4.56
C LEU A 265 -9.97 23.64 4.93
N ASP A 266 -9.46 22.42 4.73
CA ASP A 266 -10.17 21.20 5.11
C ASP A 266 -10.17 21.03 6.64
N ILE A 267 -9.07 21.43 7.30
CA ILE A 267 -8.97 21.45 8.76
C ILE A 267 -9.92 22.49 9.34
N ARG A 268 -9.91 23.72 8.83
CA ARG A 268 -10.81 24.80 9.27
C ARG A 268 -12.28 24.40 9.13
N GLU A 269 -12.68 23.83 8.00
CA GLU A 269 -14.05 23.32 7.80
C GLU A 269 -14.39 22.18 8.78
N ALA A 270 -13.45 21.29 9.09
CA ALA A 270 -13.65 20.25 10.10
C ALA A 270 -13.85 20.85 11.49
N LEU A 271 -12.99 21.79 11.91
CA LEU A 271 -13.08 22.43 13.22
C LEU A 271 -14.34 23.29 13.37
N ASN A 272 -14.76 24.00 12.33
CA ASN A 272 -16.01 24.76 12.34
C ASN A 272 -17.24 23.86 12.61
N ARG A 273 -17.22 22.62 12.14
CA ARG A 273 -18.28 21.64 12.43
C ARG A 273 -18.24 21.17 13.88
N LEU A 274 -17.05 20.98 14.44
CA LEU A 274 -16.89 20.63 15.85
C LEU A 274 -17.35 21.79 16.76
N ALA A 275 -17.00 23.03 16.41
CA ALA A 275 -17.43 24.23 17.12
C ALA A 275 -18.95 24.41 17.08
N ALA A 276 -19.57 24.22 15.91
CA ALA A 276 -21.02 24.35 15.74
C ALA A 276 -21.84 23.35 16.58
N GLU A 277 -21.29 22.16 16.84
CA GLU A 277 -21.90 21.11 17.66
C GLU A 277 -21.49 21.20 19.15
N GLY A 278 -20.71 22.21 19.53
CA GLY A 278 -20.25 22.41 20.90
C GLY A 278 -19.37 21.27 21.42
N ILE A 279 -18.49 20.73 20.57
CA ILE A 279 -17.56 19.66 20.98
C ILE A 279 -16.44 20.26 21.83
N GLU A 280 -16.22 19.67 23.01
CA GLU A 280 -15.17 20.10 23.94
C GLU A 280 -13.90 19.24 23.88
N THR A 281 -13.99 18.02 23.34
CA THR A 281 -12.88 17.07 23.20
C THR A 281 -13.07 16.17 21.98
N LEU A 282 -11.98 15.80 21.32
CA LEU A 282 -11.93 14.82 20.22
C LEU A 282 -12.25 13.39 20.69
N ALA A 283 -12.28 13.13 22.00
CA ALA A 283 -12.75 11.86 22.54
C ALA A 283 -14.29 11.71 22.49
N ASP A 284 -15.03 12.78 22.22
CA ASP A 284 -16.49 12.77 22.21
C ASP A 284 -17.02 11.82 21.10
N PRO A 285 -17.86 10.82 21.43
CA PRO A 285 -18.45 9.91 20.44
C PRO A 285 -19.20 10.62 19.31
N ARG A 286 -19.74 11.82 19.55
CA ARG A 286 -20.42 12.63 18.53
C ARG A 286 -19.51 13.00 17.36
N VAL A 287 -18.19 13.05 17.56
CA VAL A 287 -17.21 13.34 16.49
C VAL A 287 -17.32 12.32 15.35
N GLU A 288 -17.56 11.04 15.65
CA GLU A 288 -17.72 9.99 14.63
C GLU A 288 -18.99 10.23 13.79
N ALA A 289 -20.09 10.65 14.42
CA ALA A 289 -21.34 11.00 13.73
C ALA A 289 -21.16 12.23 12.83
N ILE A 290 -20.45 13.26 13.30
CA ILE A 290 -20.11 14.46 12.51
C ILE A 290 -19.23 14.06 11.31
N ALA A 291 -18.26 13.18 11.51
CA ALA A 291 -17.42 12.64 10.43
C ALA A 291 -18.25 11.86 9.40
N ALA A 292 -19.18 11.03 9.85
CA ALA A 292 -20.07 10.26 8.98
C ALA A 292 -20.96 11.15 8.10
N ALA A 293 -21.47 12.26 8.66
CA ALA A 293 -22.33 13.23 7.97
C ALA A 293 -21.56 14.14 6.99
N ALA A 294 -20.22 14.18 7.05
CA ALA A 294 -19.42 15.05 6.20
C ALA A 294 -19.46 14.60 4.72
N LYS A 295 -20.03 15.45 3.85
CA LYS A 295 -20.15 15.20 2.40
C LYS A 295 -18.80 15.24 1.66
N ARG A 296 -17.84 16.05 2.13
CA ARG A 296 -16.53 16.20 1.49
C ARG A 296 -15.55 15.15 2.01
N GLY A 297 -14.95 14.38 1.10
CA GLY A 297 -14.06 13.27 1.45
C GLY A 297 -12.82 13.68 2.28
N MET A 298 -12.22 14.85 2.03
CA MET A 298 -11.08 15.32 2.83
C MET A 298 -11.49 15.77 4.23
N VAL A 299 -12.58 16.54 4.37
CA VAL A 299 -13.10 16.96 5.67
C VAL A 299 -13.48 15.75 6.52
N LYS A 300 -14.18 14.77 5.92
CA LYS A 300 -14.47 13.48 6.55
C LYS A 300 -13.20 12.79 7.04
N ARG A 301 -12.15 12.79 6.22
CA ARG A 301 -10.87 12.19 6.57
C ARG A 301 -10.18 12.92 7.72
N VAL A 302 -10.15 14.25 7.73
CA VAL A 302 -9.63 15.04 8.86
C VAL A 302 -10.40 14.69 10.14
N LEU A 303 -11.73 14.70 10.11
CA LEU A 303 -12.57 14.37 11.27
C LEU A 303 -12.40 12.93 11.76
N THR A 304 -11.98 12.00 10.89
CA THR A 304 -11.73 10.60 11.25
C THR A 304 -10.32 10.41 11.81
N ASP A 305 -9.31 10.98 11.15
CA ASP A 305 -7.90 10.71 11.45
C ASP A 305 -7.36 11.66 12.56
N LEU A 306 -7.92 12.86 12.74
CA LEU A 306 -7.48 13.82 13.76
C LEU A 306 -7.67 13.29 15.19
N PRO A 307 -8.84 12.73 15.59
CA PRO A 307 -8.99 12.07 16.90
C PRO A 307 -8.00 10.92 17.10
N ILE A 308 -7.72 10.15 16.03
CA ILE A 308 -6.75 9.04 16.08
C ILE A 308 -5.34 9.57 16.37
N ALA A 309 -4.94 10.66 15.71
CA ALA A 309 -3.65 11.29 15.93
C ALA A 309 -3.54 11.92 17.32
N ALA A 310 -4.64 12.48 17.86
CA ALA A 310 -4.69 13.14 19.15
C ALA A 310 -4.75 12.17 20.35
N ARG A 311 -5.29 10.95 20.16
CA ARG A 311 -5.57 9.99 21.24
C ARG A 311 -4.42 9.66 22.22
N PRO A 312 -3.13 9.59 21.83
CA PRO A 312 -2.05 9.36 22.79
C PRO A 312 -1.88 10.50 23.81
N LEU A 313 -2.42 11.68 23.52
CA LEU A 313 -2.51 12.75 24.50
C LEU A 313 -3.63 12.47 25.51
N LEU A 314 -4.73 11.89 25.04
CA LEU A 314 -5.99 11.71 25.78
C LEU A 314 -6.01 10.47 26.68
N LEU A 315 -5.34 9.39 26.29
CA LEU A 315 -5.42 8.10 26.97
C LEU A 315 -4.03 7.56 27.30
N ASP A 316 -3.84 7.08 28.53
CA ASP A 316 -2.78 6.12 28.90
C ASP A 316 -3.25 4.69 28.70
N ALA A 317 -2.36 3.72 28.93
CA ALA A 317 -2.66 2.30 28.84
C ALA A 317 -3.86 1.88 29.70
N LYS A 318 -3.94 2.37 30.94
CA LYS A 318 -5.02 2.03 31.88
C LYS A 318 -6.36 2.56 31.39
N SER A 319 -6.43 3.85 31.06
CA SER A 319 -7.64 4.51 30.55
C SER A 319 -8.05 3.96 29.19
N ALA A 320 -7.08 3.56 28.34
CA ALA A 320 -7.36 2.91 27.05
C ALA A 320 -7.97 1.51 27.24
N LYS A 321 -7.43 0.71 28.17
CA LYS A 321 -8.03 -0.58 28.56
C LYS A 321 -9.44 -0.38 29.08
N GLU A 322 -9.65 0.62 29.95
CA GLU A 322 -10.96 0.98 30.47
C GLU A 322 -11.97 1.39 29.40
N ALA A 323 -11.55 2.19 28.44
CA ALA A 323 -12.37 2.61 27.31
C ALA A 323 -12.60 1.51 26.25
N GLY A 324 -11.90 0.38 26.35
CA GLY A 324 -12.02 -0.72 25.39
C GLY A 324 -11.36 -0.41 24.04
N VAL A 325 -10.24 0.30 24.04
CA VAL A 325 -9.47 0.63 22.84
C VAL A 325 -8.02 0.20 23.00
N PHE A 326 -7.42 -0.30 21.91
CA PHE A 326 -6.02 -0.73 21.92
C PHE A 326 -5.22 -0.11 20.76
N ASP A 327 -4.03 0.37 21.09
CA ASP A 327 -3.00 0.84 20.16
C ASP A 327 -1.64 0.43 20.75
N PRO A 328 -0.75 -0.23 19.98
CA PRO A 328 0.55 -0.69 20.47
C PRO A 328 1.37 0.38 21.22
N VAL A 329 1.25 1.64 20.84
CA VAL A 329 2.00 2.75 21.45
C VAL A 329 1.63 2.97 22.92
N PHE A 330 0.41 2.61 23.36
CA PHE A 330 0.02 2.78 24.76
C PHE A 330 0.90 1.94 25.70
N VAL A 331 1.43 0.83 25.21
CA VAL A 331 2.30 -0.08 25.98
C VAL A 331 3.77 0.03 25.56
N GLY A 332 4.13 1.03 24.72
CA GLY A 332 5.48 1.13 24.14
C GLY A 332 5.80 0.04 23.12
N GLY A 333 4.78 -0.68 22.63
CA GLY A 333 4.91 -1.72 21.62
C GLY A 333 4.97 -1.15 20.19
N GLU A 334 5.53 -1.95 19.30
CA GLU A 334 5.62 -1.63 17.88
C GLU A 334 4.36 -2.10 17.12
N PRO A 335 4.01 -1.49 15.97
CA PRO A 335 2.89 -1.95 15.16
C PRO A 335 2.98 -3.44 14.78
N PHE A 336 1.82 -4.08 14.66
CA PHE A 336 1.73 -5.46 14.19
C PHE A 336 2.19 -5.59 12.73
N GLN A 337 2.85 -6.70 12.41
CA GLN A 337 3.43 -6.92 11.08
C GLN A 337 2.33 -7.04 10.03
N SER A 338 2.43 -6.30 8.94
CA SER A 338 1.49 -6.43 7.83
C SER A 338 2.23 -6.75 6.54
N SER A 339 1.66 -7.66 5.74
CA SER A 339 2.19 -8.01 4.41
C SER A 339 2.08 -6.84 3.45
N SER A 340 1.08 -5.98 3.63
CA SER A 340 1.07 -4.66 3.05
C SER A 340 1.90 -3.76 3.96
N VAL A 341 2.79 -2.93 3.40
CA VAL A 341 3.48 -1.85 4.13
C VAL A 341 2.48 -0.75 4.50
N ARG A 342 1.42 -1.13 5.23
CA ARG A 342 0.49 -0.22 5.86
C ARG A 342 1.11 0.15 7.19
N HIS A 343 1.95 1.17 7.17
CA HIS A 343 2.31 1.90 8.39
C HIS A 343 1.13 2.74 8.92
N ARG A 344 -0.12 2.40 8.57
CA ARG A 344 -1.29 3.04 9.16
C ARG A 344 -1.37 2.55 10.58
N ARG A 345 -1.27 3.46 11.53
CA ARG A 345 -1.54 3.16 12.93
C ARG A 345 -2.99 2.67 13.03
N TYR A 346 -3.17 1.42 13.42
CA TYR A 346 -4.48 0.81 13.59
C TYR A 346 -4.89 0.97 15.04
N LEU A 347 -5.95 1.74 15.26
CA LEU A 347 -6.69 1.68 16.52
C LEU A 347 -7.60 0.46 16.44
N PHE A 348 -7.49 -0.42 17.43
CA PHE A 348 -8.41 -1.53 17.59
C PHE A 348 -9.51 -1.13 18.55
N ASP A 349 -10.73 -1.03 18.04
CA ASP A 349 -11.92 -0.82 18.84
C ASP A 349 -12.44 -2.18 19.35
N LEU A 350 -12.37 -2.37 20.67
CA LEU A 350 -12.79 -3.60 21.34
C LEU A 350 -14.17 -3.45 22.00
N ARG A 351 -14.86 -2.30 21.85
CA ARG A 351 -16.16 -2.03 22.48
C ARG A 351 -17.28 -2.96 21.98
N ASN A 352 -17.08 -3.59 20.82
CA ASN A 352 -17.97 -4.63 20.30
C ASN A 352 -17.96 -5.93 21.13
N VAL A 353 -16.99 -6.09 22.04
CA VAL A 353 -16.99 -7.16 23.06
C VAL A 353 -17.75 -6.66 24.29
N SER A 354 -18.93 -7.21 24.52
CA SER A 354 -19.84 -6.75 25.58
C SER A 354 -19.33 -7.07 26.98
N GLN A 355 -18.82 -8.28 27.21
CA GLN A 355 -18.34 -8.72 28.52
C GLN A 355 -17.02 -8.01 28.88
N ARG A 356 -16.96 -7.40 30.06
CA ARG A 356 -15.80 -6.62 30.51
C ARG A 356 -14.54 -7.46 30.63
N TRP A 357 -14.62 -8.60 31.32
CA TRP A 357 -13.49 -9.51 31.51
C TRP A 357 -12.92 -10.01 30.17
N LEU A 358 -13.78 -10.33 29.20
CA LEU A 358 -13.37 -10.85 27.89
C LEU A 358 -12.68 -9.77 27.06
N ARG A 359 -13.14 -8.52 27.18
CA ARG A 359 -12.51 -7.36 26.55
C ARG A 359 -11.14 -7.08 27.17
N ASP A 360 -11.02 -7.16 28.49
CA ASP A 360 -9.76 -6.98 29.21
C ASP A 360 -8.75 -8.11 28.84
N VAL A 361 -9.20 -9.36 28.77
CA VAL A 361 -8.42 -10.51 28.29
C VAL A 361 -7.90 -10.30 26.86
N LEU A 362 -8.76 -9.83 25.96
CA LEU A 362 -8.36 -9.52 24.59
C LEU A 362 -7.33 -8.38 24.57
N TRP A 363 -7.54 -7.33 25.37
CA TRP A 363 -6.61 -6.21 25.47
C TRP A 363 -5.23 -6.68 25.94
N ASP A 364 -5.16 -7.51 26.99
CA ASP A 364 -3.91 -8.06 27.53
C ASP A 364 -3.19 -8.94 26.51
N TYR A 365 -3.93 -9.79 25.79
CA TYR A 365 -3.38 -10.55 24.67
C TYR A 365 -2.75 -9.64 23.62
N LEU A 366 -3.42 -8.56 23.22
CA LEU A 366 -2.89 -7.63 22.23
C LEU A 366 -1.65 -6.89 22.74
N SER A 367 -1.62 -6.53 24.03
CA SER A 367 -0.47 -5.93 24.71
C SER A 367 0.76 -6.83 24.60
N ASP A 368 0.62 -8.10 24.99
CA ASP A 368 1.73 -9.06 24.95
C ASP A 368 2.21 -9.33 23.52
N GLN A 369 1.29 -9.40 22.55
CA GLN A 369 1.65 -9.54 21.15
C GLN A 369 2.37 -8.31 20.60
N ALA A 370 2.02 -7.10 21.06
CA ALA A 370 2.69 -5.87 20.64
C ALA A 370 4.12 -5.77 21.19
N LEU A 371 4.34 -6.29 22.40
CA LEU A 371 5.64 -6.37 23.06
C LEU A 371 6.49 -7.56 22.60
N ALA A 372 5.92 -8.51 21.84
CA ALA A 372 6.65 -9.65 21.30
C ALA A 372 7.80 -9.24 20.36
N THR A 373 8.88 -10.02 20.39
CA THR A 373 10.05 -9.85 19.52
C THR A 373 9.70 -10.03 18.03
N ASN A 374 10.42 -9.32 17.15
CA ASN A 374 10.09 -9.21 15.71
C ASN A 374 9.93 -10.55 14.98
N GLY A 375 10.61 -11.63 15.39
CA GLY A 375 10.47 -12.95 14.75
C GLY A 375 9.21 -13.73 15.15
N LYS A 376 8.56 -13.35 16.26
CA LYS A 376 7.39 -14.05 16.84
C LYS A 376 6.12 -13.19 16.85
N ARG A 377 6.21 -11.91 16.48
CA ARG A 377 5.06 -10.99 16.48
C ARG A 377 3.98 -11.45 15.51
N ALA A 378 2.74 -11.51 15.99
CA ALA A 378 1.59 -11.81 15.16
C ALA A 378 1.41 -10.82 14.01
N THR A 379 0.94 -11.32 12.86
CA THR A 379 0.58 -10.44 11.74
C THR A 379 -0.73 -9.71 12.02
N LEU A 380 -0.93 -8.54 11.42
CA LEU A 380 -2.15 -7.75 11.52
C LEU A 380 -3.39 -8.59 11.15
N THR A 381 -3.31 -9.40 10.09
CA THR A 381 -4.41 -10.29 9.69
C THR A 381 -4.73 -11.33 10.75
N THR A 382 -3.71 -11.85 11.44
CA THR A 382 -3.92 -12.73 12.59
C THR A 382 -4.63 -11.97 13.70
N ILE A 383 -4.18 -10.77 14.06
CA ILE A 383 -4.77 -9.94 15.11
C ILE A 383 -6.24 -9.60 14.81
N GLU A 384 -6.55 -9.13 13.60
CA GLU A 384 -7.92 -8.83 13.17
C GLU A 384 -8.83 -10.06 13.26
N LEU A 385 -8.32 -11.23 12.89
CA LEU A 385 -9.04 -12.49 13.02
C LEU A 385 -9.28 -12.85 14.49
N ARG A 386 -8.30 -12.67 15.38
CA ARG A 386 -8.46 -12.91 16.83
C ARG A 386 -9.52 -11.99 17.43
N ILE A 387 -9.46 -10.69 17.14
CA ILE A 387 -10.45 -9.70 17.60
C ILE A 387 -11.85 -10.09 17.11
N SER A 388 -12.00 -10.38 15.82
CA SER A 388 -13.29 -10.78 15.23
C SER A 388 -13.82 -12.06 15.88
N SER A 389 -12.94 -13.01 16.20
CA SER A 389 -13.29 -14.27 16.88
C SER A 389 -13.81 -14.04 18.30
N VAL A 390 -13.18 -13.14 19.05
CA VAL A 390 -13.63 -12.78 20.39
C VAL A 390 -14.95 -12.00 20.36
N ILE A 391 -15.18 -11.16 19.34
CA ILE A 391 -16.48 -10.51 19.11
C ILE A 391 -17.58 -11.55 18.84
N VAL A 392 -17.30 -12.56 18.00
CA VAL A 392 -18.24 -13.67 17.76
C VAL A 392 -18.53 -14.41 19.07
N LEU A 393 -17.50 -14.77 19.83
CA LEU A 393 -17.66 -15.43 21.14
C LEU A 393 -18.52 -14.58 22.09
N SER A 394 -18.25 -13.27 22.16
CA SER A 394 -19.02 -12.33 22.96
C SER A 394 -20.51 -12.37 22.62
N TYR A 395 -20.84 -12.43 21.33
CA TYR A 395 -22.22 -12.53 20.85
C TYR A 395 -22.86 -13.87 21.22
N MET A 396 -22.13 -14.99 21.08
CA MET A 396 -22.63 -16.30 21.45
C MET A 396 -22.93 -16.42 22.95
N LEU A 397 -22.04 -15.91 23.80
CA LEU A 397 -22.22 -15.90 25.26
C LEU A 397 -23.52 -15.19 25.68
N ARG A 398 -23.94 -14.14 24.95
CA ARG A 398 -25.21 -13.45 25.19
C ARG A 398 -26.44 -14.29 24.84
N GLN A 399 -26.29 -15.30 23.99
CA GLN A 399 -27.40 -16.17 23.58
C GLN A 399 -27.52 -17.41 24.45
N ILE A 400 -26.39 -18.00 24.84
CA ILE A 400 -26.38 -19.29 25.54
C ILE A 400 -26.57 -19.15 27.06
N ARG A 401 -26.42 -17.95 27.63
CA ARG A 401 -26.49 -17.73 29.08
C ARG A 401 -27.39 -16.55 29.46
N GLN A 402 -28.05 -16.69 30.62
CA GLN A 402 -28.93 -15.64 31.18
C GLN A 402 -28.15 -14.42 31.68
N ASP A 403 -26.98 -14.61 32.29
CA ASP A 403 -26.09 -13.51 32.72
C ASP A 403 -25.33 -12.90 31.52
N ALA A 404 -25.63 -13.35 30.31
CA ALA A 404 -24.97 -12.99 29.07
C ALA A 404 -23.45 -13.29 29.06
N GLY A 405 -22.97 -14.17 29.95
CA GLY A 405 -21.56 -14.50 30.16
C GLY A 405 -20.74 -13.38 30.81
N ASN A 406 -21.38 -12.45 31.54
CA ASN A 406 -20.68 -11.34 32.19
C ASN A 406 -19.81 -11.78 33.38
N VAL A 407 -20.06 -12.97 33.93
CA VAL A 407 -19.26 -13.56 35.01
C VAL A 407 -18.46 -14.74 34.45
N ALA A 408 -17.13 -14.61 34.42
CA ALA A 408 -16.27 -15.61 33.80
C ALA A 408 -16.27 -16.91 34.61
N GLU A 409 -16.28 -16.81 35.93
CA GLU A 409 -16.19 -17.89 36.91
C GLU A 409 -17.32 -18.91 36.80
N LEU A 410 -18.45 -18.53 36.20
CA LEU A 410 -19.61 -19.39 36.01
C LEU A 410 -19.56 -20.19 34.69
N LEU A 411 -18.53 -19.99 33.87
CA LEU A 411 -18.37 -20.70 32.60
C LEU A 411 -17.84 -22.11 32.83
N THR A 412 -18.59 -23.08 32.35
CA THR A 412 -18.30 -24.50 32.51
C THR A 412 -18.16 -25.19 31.16
N SER A 413 -17.85 -26.49 31.18
CA SER A 413 -17.88 -27.29 29.96
C SER A 413 -19.24 -27.40 29.28
N GLU A 414 -20.35 -27.25 30.02
CA GLU A 414 -21.69 -27.28 29.43
C GLU A 414 -21.91 -26.08 28.53
N ASP A 415 -21.42 -24.90 28.93
CA ASP A 415 -21.44 -23.70 28.09
C ASP A 415 -20.62 -23.91 26.81
N SER A 416 -19.48 -24.59 26.89
CA SER A 416 -18.68 -24.94 25.70
C SER A 416 -19.43 -25.87 24.74
N ALA A 417 -20.18 -26.84 25.26
CA ALA A 417 -21.04 -27.69 24.43
C ALA A 417 -22.14 -26.86 23.76
N ALA A 418 -22.80 -25.97 24.51
CA ALA A 418 -23.82 -25.06 24.00
C ALA A 418 -23.30 -24.12 22.90
N LEU A 419 -22.04 -23.65 22.99
CA LEU A 419 -21.40 -22.91 21.88
C LEU A 419 -21.27 -23.77 20.63
N GLY A 420 -20.91 -25.04 20.78
CA GLY A 420 -20.82 -26.00 19.69
C GLY A 420 -22.16 -26.22 19.00
N ASP A 421 -23.21 -26.38 19.79
CA ASP A 421 -24.60 -26.55 19.32
C ASP A 421 -25.09 -25.30 18.59
N LEU A 422 -24.84 -24.11 19.14
CA LEU A 422 -25.21 -22.86 18.50
C LEU A 422 -24.53 -22.69 17.13
N TRP A 423 -23.24 -23.03 17.02
CA TRP A 423 -22.55 -23.05 15.74
C TRP A 423 -23.16 -24.03 14.75
N ASN A 424 -23.55 -25.22 15.21
CA ASN A 424 -24.18 -26.23 14.38
C ASN A 424 -25.53 -25.74 13.85
N ILE A 425 -26.35 -25.08 14.69
CA ILE A 425 -27.61 -24.44 14.30
C ILE A 425 -27.37 -23.36 13.24
N TRP A 426 -26.39 -22.46 13.47
CA TRP A 426 -26.10 -21.41 12.49
C TRP A 426 -25.70 -21.98 11.12
N VAL A 427 -24.98 -23.09 11.10
CA VAL A 427 -24.56 -23.76 9.86
C VAL A 427 -25.70 -24.54 9.21
N SER A 428 -26.59 -25.19 9.97
CA SER A 428 -27.72 -25.94 9.42
C SER A 428 -28.77 -25.02 8.82
N GLU A 429 -29.08 -23.93 9.53
CA GLU A 429 -30.12 -22.95 9.17
C GLU A 429 -29.60 -21.82 8.27
N ASN A 430 -28.30 -21.82 7.92
CA ASN A 430 -27.63 -20.74 7.18
C ASN A 430 -27.84 -19.36 7.81
N ILE A 431 -27.84 -19.28 9.15
CA ILE A 431 -28.06 -18.02 9.87
C ILE A 431 -26.88 -17.08 9.61
N HIS A 432 -27.23 -15.86 9.22
CA HIS A 432 -26.26 -14.81 8.99
C HIS A 432 -25.66 -14.33 10.32
N VAL A 433 -24.34 -14.38 10.44
CA VAL A 433 -23.61 -13.84 11.60
C VAL A 433 -23.00 -12.49 11.22
N PRO A 434 -23.46 -11.36 11.78
CA PRO A 434 -23.10 -10.01 11.34
C PRO A 434 -21.59 -9.70 11.37
N CYS A 435 -20.85 -10.30 12.30
CA CYS A 435 -19.41 -10.09 12.44
C CYS A 435 -18.54 -10.92 11.46
N ILE A 436 -19.15 -11.70 10.55
CA ILE A 436 -18.45 -12.58 9.59
C ILE A 436 -18.32 -11.95 8.18
N LYS A 437 -19.08 -10.89 7.84
CA LYS A 437 -18.98 -10.26 6.50
C LYS A 437 -18.54 -8.78 6.57
N PRO A 438 -17.62 -8.34 5.68
CA PRO A 438 -17.65 -6.94 5.24
C PRO A 438 -18.93 -6.70 4.43
N PRO A 439 -19.62 -5.57 4.59
CA PRO A 439 -20.98 -5.35 4.08
C PRO A 439 -21.16 -5.40 2.54
N ASN A 440 -20.08 -5.46 1.75
CA ASN A 440 -20.13 -5.21 0.30
C ASN A 440 -19.57 -6.33 -0.60
N ARG A 441 -19.46 -7.59 -0.13
CA ARG A 441 -19.03 -8.69 -1.03
C ARG A 441 -20.04 -9.84 -1.04
N PRO A 442 -20.71 -10.10 -2.18
CA PRO A 442 -21.61 -11.24 -2.28
C PRO A 442 -20.80 -12.53 -2.12
N VAL A 443 -21.16 -13.33 -1.13
CA VAL A 443 -20.61 -14.68 -0.96
C VAL A 443 -21.44 -15.58 -1.86
N LYS A 444 -20.82 -16.23 -2.86
CA LYS A 444 -21.50 -17.15 -3.78
C LYS A 444 -22.13 -18.38 -3.08
N ASP A 445 -21.67 -18.72 -1.87
CA ASP A 445 -22.16 -19.83 -1.04
C ASP A 445 -21.99 -19.50 0.45
N GLU A 446 -23.09 -19.11 1.11
CA GLU A 446 -23.13 -18.70 2.52
C GLU A 446 -22.82 -19.85 3.47
N ARG A 447 -23.27 -21.07 3.16
CA ARG A 447 -23.04 -22.26 3.97
C ARG A 447 -21.56 -22.63 4.01
N THR A 448 -20.90 -22.65 2.86
CA THR A 448 -19.46 -22.95 2.79
C THR A 448 -18.62 -21.89 3.51
N ALA A 449 -19.06 -20.62 3.49
CA ALA A 449 -18.40 -19.57 4.26
C ALA A 449 -18.57 -19.77 5.77
N LEU A 450 -19.76 -20.12 6.25
CA LEU A 450 -20.02 -20.42 7.66
C LEU A 450 -19.22 -21.63 8.16
N VAL A 451 -19.12 -22.70 7.36
CA VAL A 451 -18.31 -23.88 7.70
C VAL A 451 -16.81 -23.56 7.78
N ARG A 452 -16.30 -22.67 6.92
CA ARG A 452 -14.91 -22.21 7.01
C ARG A 452 -14.69 -21.26 8.19
N ALA A 453 -15.68 -20.43 8.47
CA ALA A 453 -15.68 -19.48 9.56
C ALA A 453 -15.62 -20.18 10.92
N ARG A 454 -16.46 -21.19 11.19
CA ARG A 454 -16.51 -21.85 12.51
C ARG A 454 -15.15 -22.35 12.97
N PHE A 455 -14.39 -23.04 12.10
CA PHE A 455 -13.04 -23.53 12.41
C PHE A 455 -12.10 -22.39 12.77
N ASN A 456 -12.06 -21.34 11.95
CA ASN A 456 -11.18 -20.22 12.19
C ASN A 456 -11.57 -19.50 13.47
N PHE A 457 -12.84 -19.15 13.68
CA PHE A 457 -13.27 -18.38 14.84
C PHE A 457 -13.10 -19.14 16.14
N THR A 458 -13.42 -20.45 16.21
CA THR A 458 -13.26 -21.18 17.47
C THR A 458 -11.81 -21.38 17.85
N MET A 459 -10.96 -21.80 16.88
CA MET A 459 -9.52 -21.86 17.10
C MET A 459 -8.95 -20.50 17.49
N ASN A 460 -9.48 -19.43 16.89
CA ASN A 460 -8.91 -18.12 17.10
C ASN A 460 -9.26 -17.53 18.48
N ALA A 461 -10.51 -17.68 18.92
CA ALA A 461 -10.95 -17.31 20.26
C ALA A 461 -10.27 -18.17 21.34
N ARG A 462 -10.18 -19.49 21.13
CA ARG A 462 -9.56 -20.42 22.10
C ARG A 462 -8.12 -20.04 22.42
N THR A 463 -7.28 -19.66 21.46
CA THR A 463 -5.90 -19.26 21.77
C THR A 463 -5.82 -17.98 22.62
N VAL A 464 -6.75 -17.03 22.44
CA VAL A 464 -6.77 -15.82 23.28
C VAL A 464 -7.12 -16.20 24.72
N LEU A 465 -8.12 -17.07 24.91
CA LEU A 465 -8.50 -17.57 26.23
C LEU A 465 -7.40 -18.42 26.88
N LEU A 466 -6.76 -19.32 26.12
CA LEU A 466 -5.61 -20.11 26.60
C LEU A 466 -4.43 -19.22 26.98
N HIS A 467 -4.19 -18.13 26.23
CA HIS A 467 -3.16 -17.16 26.59
C HIS A 467 -3.48 -16.52 27.94
N ALA A 468 -4.73 -16.10 28.17
CA ALA A 468 -5.15 -15.52 29.45
C ALA A 468 -5.02 -16.51 30.62
N LEU A 469 -5.43 -17.76 30.42
CA LEU A 469 -5.29 -18.82 31.42
C LEU A 469 -3.82 -19.05 31.80
N ASN A 470 -2.93 -19.11 30.80
CA ASN A 470 -1.49 -19.29 31.01
C ASN A 470 -0.81 -18.11 31.73
N HIS A 471 -1.35 -16.89 31.59
CA HIS A 471 -0.84 -15.68 32.25
C HIS A 471 -1.59 -15.35 33.55
N ASN A 472 -2.51 -16.22 34.00
CA ASN A 472 -3.37 -16.02 35.17
C ASN A 472 -4.15 -14.68 35.14
N THR A 473 -4.56 -14.22 33.96
CA THR A 473 -5.37 -12.99 33.80
C THR A 473 -6.88 -13.27 33.74
N ILE A 474 -7.26 -14.54 33.86
CA ILE A 474 -8.64 -15.01 33.99
C ILE A 474 -8.72 -16.07 35.11
N ALA A 475 -9.88 -16.20 35.74
CA ALA A 475 -10.12 -17.12 36.84
C ALA A 475 -9.89 -18.60 36.43
N ARG A 476 -9.31 -19.42 37.32
CA ARG A 476 -8.99 -20.82 37.03
C ARG A 476 -10.21 -21.69 36.81
N GLU A 477 -11.34 -21.32 37.38
CA GLU A 477 -12.65 -21.96 37.23
C GLU A 477 -13.07 -22.06 35.75
N THR A 478 -12.61 -21.12 34.92
CA THR A 478 -12.86 -21.10 33.46
C THR A 478 -12.09 -22.17 32.68
N GLU A 479 -11.13 -22.87 33.30
CA GLU A 479 -10.28 -23.86 32.62
C GLU A 479 -11.12 -24.94 31.95
N SER A 480 -12.16 -25.44 32.62
CA SER A 480 -13.04 -26.48 32.08
C SER A 480 -13.76 -26.06 30.79
N PHE A 481 -14.18 -24.79 30.71
CA PHE A 481 -14.77 -24.18 29.52
C PHE A 481 -13.72 -24.08 28.39
N ILE A 482 -12.54 -23.53 28.68
CA ILE A 482 -11.49 -23.29 27.67
C ILE A 482 -10.90 -24.59 27.10
N LEU A 483 -10.72 -25.61 27.95
CA LEU A 483 -10.17 -26.90 27.51
C LEU A 483 -11.16 -27.68 26.66
N ARG A 484 -12.47 -27.61 26.96
CA ARG A 484 -13.54 -28.26 26.18
C ARG A 484 -14.14 -27.37 25.09
N PHE A 485 -13.45 -26.30 24.70
CA PHE A 485 -13.93 -25.38 23.67
C PHE A 485 -14.16 -26.10 22.33
N PRO A 486 -15.19 -25.75 21.53
CA PRO A 486 -15.54 -26.50 20.32
C PRO A 486 -14.40 -26.66 19.31
N GLU A 487 -14.10 -27.90 18.94
CA GLU A 487 -13.12 -28.26 17.93
C GLU A 487 -13.80 -28.72 16.64
N TYR A 488 -13.38 -28.13 15.51
CA TYR A 488 -13.87 -28.49 14.19
C TYR A 488 -12.71 -28.94 13.31
N SER A 489 -12.98 -29.86 12.37
CA SER A 489 -11.98 -30.25 11.39
C SER A 489 -11.63 -29.07 10.48
N ARG A 490 -10.34 -28.95 10.16
CA ARG A 490 -9.87 -27.96 9.19
C ARG A 490 -10.58 -28.15 7.84
N PRO A 491 -11.15 -27.09 7.25
CA PRO A 491 -11.79 -27.19 5.95
C PRO A 491 -10.82 -27.74 4.89
N LYS A 492 -11.31 -28.61 4.00
CA LYS A 492 -10.54 -29.06 2.83
C LYS A 492 -10.12 -27.82 2.03
N SER A 493 -8.83 -27.71 1.75
CA SER A 493 -8.30 -26.59 0.94
C SER A 493 -8.95 -26.61 -0.44
N SER A 494 -9.20 -25.44 -1.03
CA SER A 494 -9.61 -25.37 -2.44
C SER A 494 -8.63 -26.16 -3.33
N PRO A 495 -9.10 -26.70 -4.46
CA PRO A 495 -8.20 -27.27 -5.46
C PRO A 495 -7.12 -26.22 -5.78
N ARG A 496 -5.85 -26.63 -5.77
CA ARG A 496 -4.75 -25.70 -6.03
C ARG A 496 -4.84 -25.25 -7.49
N PRO A 497 -4.47 -23.98 -7.78
CA PRO A 497 -4.65 -23.42 -9.11
C PRO A 497 -3.89 -24.23 -10.16
N ARG A 498 -4.58 -24.60 -11.25
CA ARG A 498 -3.95 -25.25 -12.40
C ARG A 498 -3.09 -24.24 -13.17
N PRO A 499 -2.03 -24.69 -13.88
CA PRO A 499 -1.31 -23.87 -14.85
C PRO A 499 -2.23 -23.15 -15.83
N LEU A 500 -1.74 -22.06 -16.41
CA LEU A 500 -2.39 -21.40 -17.54
C LEU A 500 -2.15 -22.21 -18.81
N THR A 501 -3.04 -22.06 -19.78
CA THR A 501 -2.78 -22.53 -21.14
C THR A 501 -1.73 -21.63 -21.79
N ASP A 502 -0.99 -22.14 -22.78
CA ASP A 502 -0.02 -21.33 -23.51
C ASP A 502 -0.71 -20.14 -24.21
N GLU A 503 -1.91 -20.34 -24.75
CA GLU A 503 -2.71 -19.27 -25.37
C GLU A 503 -3.05 -18.15 -24.38
N ASP A 504 -3.57 -18.50 -23.20
CA ASP A 504 -3.86 -17.52 -22.14
C ASP A 504 -2.59 -16.79 -21.70
N PHE A 505 -1.49 -17.53 -21.51
CA PHE A 505 -0.23 -16.93 -21.08
C PHE A 505 0.32 -15.96 -22.14
N MET A 506 0.35 -16.36 -23.42
CA MET A 506 0.81 -15.51 -24.52
C MET A 506 -0.05 -14.26 -24.65
N ARG A 507 -1.36 -14.37 -24.50
CA ARG A 507 -2.27 -13.21 -24.50
C ARG A 507 -1.94 -12.23 -23.37
N LEU A 508 -1.59 -12.73 -22.18
CA LEU A 508 -1.23 -11.94 -21.01
C LEU A 508 0.13 -11.22 -21.12
N VAL A 509 1.03 -11.69 -21.98
CA VAL A 509 2.39 -11.10 -22.15
C VAL A 509 2.62 -10.47 -23.53
N SER A 510 1.63 -10.49 -24.41
CA SER A 510 1.68 -9.84 -25.73
C SER A 510 1.86 -8.32 -25.62
N ASP A 511 2.59 -7.72 -26.56
CA ASP A 511 2.87 -6.29 -26.58
C ASP A 511 1.58 -5.45 -26.55
N GLU A 512 0.55 -5.84 -27.32
CA GLU A 512 -0.76 -5.17 -27.33
C GLU A 512 -1.42 -5.15 -25.94
N SER A 513 -1.43 -6.30 -25.24
CA SER A 513 -1.99 -6.39 -23.90
C SER A 513 -1.18 -5.59 -22.88
N ILE A 514 0.15 -5.59 -23.00
CA ILE A 514 1.02 -4.82 -22.12
C ILE A 514 0.82 -3.31 -22.33
N THR A 515 0.68 -2.83 -23.56
CA THR A 515 0.35 -1.42 -23.84
C THR A 515 -0.97 -1.00 -23.21
N LYS A 516 -2.02 -1.83 -23.31
CA LYS A 516 -3.31 -1.56 -22.61
C LYS A 516 -3.15 -1.45 -21.10
N LEU A 517 -2.25 -2.26 -20.51
CA LEU A 517 -1.96 -2.18 -19.08
C LEU A 517 -1.18 -0.91 -18.70
N GLU A 518 -0.29 -0.45 -19.59
CA GLU A 518 0.44 0.82 -19.43
C GLU A 518 -0.51 2.02 -19.51
N ASP A 519 -1.50 2.00 -20.40
CA ASP A 519 -2.51 3.06 -20.55
C ASP A 519 -3.40 3.22 -19.30
N LEU A 520 -3.63 2.13 -18.57
CA LEU A 520 -4.36 2.16 -17.29
C LEU A 520 -3.55 2.79 -16.14
N ASP A 521 -2.23 2.91 -16.29
CA ASP A 521 -1.32 3.42 -15.25
C ASP A 521 -1.22 4.94 -15.27
N THR A 522 -2.33 5.62 -14.95
CA THR A 522 -2.42 7.09 -14.99
C THR A 522 -1.41 7.80 -14.09
N ASN A 523 -0.89 7.12 -13.07
CA ASN A 523 0.06 7.67 -12.10
C ASN A 523 1.52 7.22 -12.35
N ASP A 524 1.79 6.48 -13.43
CA ASP A 524 3.10 5.91 -13.78
C ASP A 524 3.76 5.17 -12.60
N VAL A 525 2.98 4.31 -11.93
CA VAL A 525 3.46 3.48 -10.82
C VAL A 525 4.36 2.34 -11.31
N GLY A 526 4.19 1.92 -12.57
CA GLY A 526 4.82 0.76 -13.19
C GLY A 526 3.96 -0.49 -13.11
N ILE A 527 2.64 -0.41 -13.31
CA ILE A 527 1.75 -1.58 -13.20
C ILE A 527 2.15 -2.70 -14.17
N ALA A 528 2.49 -2.34 -15.41
CA ALA A 528 3.01 -3.29 -16.40
C ALA A 528 4.37 -3.88 -15.99
N ASP A 529 5.27 -3.07 -15.43
CA ASP A 529 6.58 -3.53 -14.96
C ASP A 529 6.44 -4.55 -13.82
N ILE A 530 5.49 -4.32 -12.91
CA ILE A 530 5.13 -5.27 -11.84
C ILE A 530 4.62 -6.58 -12.45
N TRP A 531 3.68 -6.50 -13.41
CA TRP A 531 3.09 -7.68 -14.04
C TRP A 531 4.12 -8.53 -14.78
N VAL A 532 4.92 -7.91 -15.67
CA VAL A 532 5.96 -8.58 -16.45
C VAL A 532 6.99 -9.22 -15.52
N THR A 533 7.41 -8.50 -14.46
CA THR A 533 8.32 -9.07 -13.45
C THR A 533 7.70 -10.27 -12.76
N HIS A 534 6.43 -10.18 -12.36
CA HIS A 534 5.72 -11.28 -11.70
C HIS A 534 5.54 -12.50 -12.62
N ALA A 535 5.20 -12.29 -13.88
CA ALA A 535 4.94 -13.34 -14.88
C ALA A 535 6.20 -14.16 -15.20
N PHE A 536 7.35 -13.50 -15.38
CA PHE A 536 8.58 -14.17 -15.83
C PHE A 536 9.54 -14.60 -14.69
N GLN A 537 9.35 -14.10 -13.47
CA GLN A 537 10.28 -14.36 -12.34
C GLN A 537 9.64 -15.15 -11.19
N GLY A 538 8.36 -15.54 -11.30
CA GLY A 538 7.74 -16.54 -10.44
C GLY A 538 7.60 -16.22 -8.96
N GLY A 539 7.73 -14.95 -8.54
CA GLY A 539 7.58 -14.53 -7.13
C GLY A 539 6.14 -14.54 -6.65
N ARG A 540 5.90 -14.27 -5.36
CA ARG A 540 4.57 -13.82 -4.92
C ARG A 540 4.38 -12.37 -5.33
N ILE A 541 3.15 -11.97 -5.65
CA ILE A 541 2.88 -10.59 -6.11
C ILE A 541 3.35 -9.54 -5.11
N ASN A 542 3.17 -9.79 -3.81
CA ASN A 542 3.64 -8.89 -2.76
C ASN A 542 5.17 -8.76 -2.73
N GLU A 543 5.91 -9.85 -2.98
CA GLU A 543 7.38 -9.83 -3.04
C GLU A 543 7.88 -8.94 -4.20
N THR A 544 7.11 -8.83 -5.28
CA THR A 544 7.41 -7.91 -6.39
C THR A 544 7.03 -6.47 -6.06
N LEU A 545 5.86 -6.26 -5.45
CA LEU A 545 5.39 -4.93 -5.07
C LEU A 545 6.28 -4.25 -4.01
N THR A 546 6.90 -5.03 -3.13
CA THR A 546 7.78 -4.53 -2.05
C THR A 546 9.26 -4.55 -2.42
N LEU A 547 9.61 -4.74 -3.71
CA LEU A 547 10.99 -4.60 -4.16
C LEU A 547 11.52 -3.21 -3.80
N ARG A 548 12.77 -3.15 -3.32
CA ARG A 548 13.47 -1.89 -3.02
C ARG A 548 14.32 -1.48 -4.20
N LEU A 549 14.76 -0.23 -4.23
CA LEU A 549 15.56 0.30 -5.34
C LEU A 549 16.84 -0.52 -5.60
N GLY A 550 17.53 -0.98 -4.54
CA GLY A 550 18.77 -1.76 -4.63
C GLY A 550 18.57 -3.25 -4.94
N CYS A 551 17.34 -3.70 -5.15
CA CYS A 551 17.04 -5.13 -5.36
C CYS A 551 17.36 -5.63 -6.78
N ILE A 552 17.98 -4.83 -7.64
CA ILE A 552 18.41 -5.24 -8.99
C ILE A 552 19.87 -4.88 -9.20
N GLY A 553 20.60 -5.72 -9.92
CA GLY A 553 22.03 -5.56 -10.12
C GLY A 553 22.65 -6.71 -10.88
N PHE A 554 23.97 -6.68 -11.04
CA PHE A 554 24.73 -7.77 -11.64
C PHE A 554 25.46 -8.56 -10.56
N VAL A 555 25.54 -9.88 -10.76
CA VAL A 555 26.50 -10.74 -10.07
C VAL A 555 27.60 -11.08 -11.07
N GLY A 556 28.85 -10.74 -10.72
CA GLY A 556 29.95 -10.74 -11.69
C GLY A 556 29.74 -9.71 -12.80
N ALA A 557 30.27 -9.97 -14.00
CA ALA A 557 30.24 -9.03 -15.12
C ALA A 557 29.07 -9.22 -16.11
N MET A 558 28.26 -10.30 -15.98
CA MET A 558 27.35 -10.70 -17.06
C MET A 558 25.93 -11.12 -16.66
N GLN A 559 25.68 -11.55 -15.41
CA GLN A 559 24.37 -12.09 -15.04
C GLN A 559 23.55 -11.08 -14.24
N PRO A 560 22.42 -10.58 -14.77
CA PRO A 560 21.48 -9.78 -13.99
C PRO A 560 20.79 -10.63 -12.91
N TYR A 561 20.59 -10.02 -11.75
CA TYR A 561 19.96 -10.61 -10.57
C TYR A 561 18.86 -9.70 -10.02
N LEU A 562 17.89 -10.35 -9.38
CA LEU A 562 16.81 -9.73 -8.62
C LEU A 562 16.84 -10.30 -7.20
N TRP A 563 16.91 -9.43 -6.19
CA TRP A 563 16.86 -9.80 -4.78
C TRP A 563 15.46 -9.55 -4.21
N ARG A 564 14.93 -10.50 -3.44
CA ARG A 564 13.60 -10.43 -2.84
C ARG A 564 13.63 -10.77 -1.35
N ASP A 565 12.79 -10.09 -0.60
CA ASP A 565 12.50 -10.45 0.78
C ASP A 565 11.43 -11.55 0.81
N ILE A 566 11.83 -12.80 0.98
CA ILE A 566 10.90 -13.94 1.11
C ILE A 566 10.47 -14.04 2.58
N SER A 567 9.71 -13.02 3.00
CA SER A 567 9.24 -12.84 4.39
C SER A 567 8.49 -14.04 4.96
N LYS A 568 7.70 -14.76 4.15
CA LYS A 568 7.00 -15.99 4.59
C LYS A 568 7.94 -17.13 5.01
N ALA A 569 9.19 -17.08 4.59
CA ALA A 569 10.21 -18.06 4.93
C ALA A 569 11.32 -17.50 5.80
N GLY A 570 11.22 -16.23 6.22
CA GLY A 570 12.23 -15.58 7.04
C GLY A 570 13.58 -15.38 6.35
N GLN A 571 13.63 -15.41 5.01
CA GLN A 571 14.86 -15.17 4.24
C GLN A 571 14.82 -13.81 3.56
N PRO A 572 15.49 -12.78 4.13
CA PRO A 572 15.74 -11.52 3.45
C PRO A 572 16.80 -11.69 2.35
N ASP A 573 16.82 -10.78 1.38
CA ASP A 573 17.85 -10.69 0.34
C ASP A 573 18.07 -11.98 -0.48
N TYR A 574 17.00 -12.71 -0.79
CA TYR A 574 17.06 -13.90 -1.63
C TYR A 574 17.26 -13.53 -3.10
N GLY A 575 18.47 -13.76 -3.64
CA GLY A 575 18.84 -13.43 -5.01
C GLY A 575 18.50 -14.54 -6.01
N ILE A 576 17.86 -14.17 -7.12
CA ILE A 576 17.59 -15.06 -8.26
C ILE A 576 18.11 -14.45 -9.57
N PRO A 577 18.55 -15.29 -10.54
CA PRO A 577 18.85 -14.82 -11.89
C PRO A 577 17.63 -14.15 -12.51
N CYS A 578 17.85 -12.98 -13.12
CA CYS A 578 16.77 -12.18 -13.69
C CYS A 578 16.79 -12.29 -15.23
N HIS A 579 15.66 -12.61 -15.86
CA HIS A 579 15.50 -12.48 -17.30
C HIS A 579 15.86 -11.07 -17.81
N GLN A 580 16.74 -10.97 -18.81
CA GLN A 580 17.35 -9.70 -19.25
C GLN A 580 16.33 -8.62 -19.67
N PRO A 581 15.28 -8.91 -20.46
CA PRO A 581 14.21 -7.94 -20.74
C PRO A 581 13.51 -7.39 -19.49
N VAL A 582 13.28 -8.23 -18.48
CA VAL A 582 12.70 -7.81 -17.19
C VAL A 582 13.66 -6.86 -16.49
N TYR A 583 14.95 -7.20 -16.44
CA TYR A 583 15.98 -6.36 -15.83
C TYR A 583 16.05 -4.97 -16.49
N GLN A 584 16.01 -4.90 -17.82
CA GLN A 584 16.01 -3.63 -18.56
C GLN A 584 14.79 -2.75 -18.25
N ARG A 585 13.59 -3.35 -18.12
CA ARG A 585 12.39 -2.63 -17.69
C ARG A 585 12.52 -2.11 -16.26
N LEU A 586 13.03 -2.95 -15.35
CA LEU A 586 13.26 -2.57 -13.95
C LEU A 586 14.31 -1.47 -13.80
N LEU A 587 15.36 -1.43 -14.63
CA LEU A 587 16.32 -0.32 -14.67
C LEU A 587 15.67 1.01 -15.05
N LYS A 588 14.84 1.02 -16.10
CA LYS A 588 14.09 2.22 -16.49
C LYS A 588 13.16 2.67 -15.36
N ARG A 589 12.50 1.73 -14.70
CA ARG A 589 11.65 2.01 -13.53
C ARG A 589 12.44 2.57 -12.35
N GLN A 590 13.60 1.98 -12.05
CA GLN A 590 14.48 2.43 -10.97
C GLN A 590 14.88 3.90 -11.16
N GLU A 591 15.25 4.30 -12.37
CA GLU A 591 15.60 5.69 -12.66
C GLU A 591 14.39 6.63 -12.56
N LYS A 592 13.22 6.23 -13.05
CA LYS A 592 11.98 7.01 -12.85
C LYS A 592 11.68 7.25 -11.36
N THR A 593 11.79 6.19 -10.54
CA THR A 593 11.57 6.29 -9.09
C THR A 593 12.66 7.15 -8.41
N ARG A 594 13.93 7.05 -8.83
CA ARG A 594 15.00 7.93 -8.35
C ARG A 594 14.75 9.40 -8.70
N GLN A 595 14.25 9.69 -9.90
CA GLN A 595 13.87 11.06 -10.27
C GLN A 595 12.74 11.59 -9.39
N LEU A 596 11.73 10.77 -9.09
CA LEU A 596 10.66 11.14 -8.16
C LEU A 596 11.20 11.45 -6.76
N LEU A 597 12.14 10.64 -6.25
CA LEU A 597 12.80 10.87 -4.96
C LEU A 597 13.65 12.14 -4.97
N ARG A 598 14.46 12.37 -6.01
CA ARG A 598 15.25 13.61 -6.16
C ARG A 598 14.36 14.85 -6.16
N GLN A 599 13.21 14.80 -6.83
CA GLN A 599 12.23 15.88 -6.81
C GLN A 599 11.62 16.08 -5.42
N ARG A 600 11.30 14.99 -4.71
CA ARG A 600 10.72 15.03 -3.37
C ARG A 600 11.69 15.59 -2.32
N TYR A 601 12.93 15.13 -2.36
CA TYR A 601 14.00 15.45 -1.41
C TYR A 601 14.91 16.60 -1.90
N ALA A 602 14.50 17.34 -2.93
CA ALA A 602 15.31 18.39 -3.56
C ALA A 602 15.85 19.43 -2.56
N LYS A 603 15.04 19.83 -1.58
CA LYS A 603 15.43 20.79 -0.53
C LYS A 603 16.44 20.23 0.46
N GLU A 604 16.37 18.93 0.75
CA GLU A 604 17.33 18.27 1.63
C GLU A 604 18.64 18.09 0.88
N LEU A 605 18.56 17.58 -0.35
CA LEU A 605 19.71 17.43 -1.25
C LEU A 605 20.45 18.76 -1.48
N SER A 606 19.73 19.88 -1.65
CA SER A 606 20.35 21.19 -1.86
C SER A 606 21.13 21.71 -0.65
N LYS A 607 20.85 21.18 0.55
CA LYS A 607 21.57 21.54 1.80
C LYS A 607 22.78 20.64 2.07
N LEU A 608 22.89 19.52 1.37
CA LEU A 608 23.94 18.52 1.58
C LEU A 608 25.11 18.73 0.63
N GLY A 609 26.33 18.45 1.11
CA GLY A 609 27.50 18.36 0.23
C GLY A 609 27.43 17.14 -0.69
N LYS A 610 28.19 17.13 -1.80
CA LYS A 610 28.17 16.05 -2.82
C LYS A 610 28.31 14.63 -2.23
N ARG A 611 29.21 14.45 -1.24
CA ARG A 611 29.43 13.17 -0.56
C ARG A 611 28.21 12.73 0.25
N GLN A 612 27.57 13.66 0.97
CA GLN A 612 26.39 13.39 1.78
C GLN A 612 25.15 13.13 0.91
N ALA A 613 25.00 13.88 -0.19
CA ALA A 613 23.95 13.64 -1.17
C ALA A 613 24.08 12.24 -1.80
N THR A 614 25.30 11.83 -2.18
CA THR A 614 25.57 10.48 -2.70
C THR A 614 25.26 9.40 -1.66
N ALA A 615 25.62 9.61 -0.40
CA ALA A 615 25.30 8.68 0.69
C ALA A 615 23.79 8.57 0.95
N LEU A 616 23.05 9.67 0.80
CA LEU A 616 21.58 9.67 0.90
C LEU A 616 20.94 8.91 -0.26
N GLU A 617 21.40 9.13 -1.50
CA GLU A 617 20.91 8.36 -2.65
C GLU A 617 21.22 6.86 -2.50
N ALA A 618 22.42 6.51 -2.00
CA ALA A 618 22.77 5.12 -1.71
C ALA A 618 21.93 4.51 -0.57
N LYS A 619 21.48 5.33 0.38
CA LYS A 619 20.54 4.90 1.44
C LYS A 619 19.17 4.55 0.86
N TRP A 620 18.71 5.25 -0.18
CA TRP A 620 17.45 4.94 -0.84
C TRP A 620 17.42 3.55 -1.44
N ASP A 621 18.55 3.02 -1.91
CA ASP A 621 18.63 1.65 -2.43
C ASP A 621 18.16 0.60 -1.41
N ARG A 622 18.35 0.87 -0.11
CA ARG A 622 17.98 -0.06 0.98
C ARG A 622 16.60 0.22 1.58
N GLU A 623 16.08 1.43 1.47
CA GLU A 623 14.90 1.87 2.22
C GLU A 623 13.70 2.21 1.34
N MET A 624 13.93 2.65 0.11
CA MET A 624 12.87 3.15 -0.75
C MET A 624 12.31 2.05 -1.65
N PRO A 625 10.99 1.99 -1.83
CA PRO A 625 10.37 1.02 -2.72
C PRO A 625 10.68 1.36 -4.19
N LEU A 626 10.86 0.35 -5.01
CA LEU A 626 10.97 0.47 -6.46
C LEU A 626 9.64 0.93 -7.09
N PHE A 627 8.52 0.47 -6.52
CA PHE A 627 7.16 0.80 -6.94
C PHE A 627 6.42 1.57 -5.83
N PRO A 628 6.63 2.89 -5.69
CA PRO A 628 5.97 3.67 -4.66
C PRO A 628 4.47 3.83 -4.92
N ARG A 629 3.67 3.79 -3.86
CA ARG A 629 2.23 4.06 -3.92
C ARG A 629 2.01 5.52 -4.36
N PRO A 630 1.07 5.80 -5.29
CA PRO A 630 0.84 7.16 -5.79
C PRO A 630 0.01 8.04 -4.84
N THR A 631 -0.79 7.43 -3.96
CA THR A 631 -1.72 8.12 -3.06
C THR A 631 -1.32 7.97 -1.60
N SER A 632 -1.53 9.02 -0.79
CA SER A 632 -1.28 8.97 0.66
C SER A 632 0.14 8.52 1.03
N ASN A 633 1.12 8.92 0.22
CA ASN A 633 2.52 8.55 0.33
C ASN A 633 3.42 9.76 0.02
N PRO A 634 3.32 10.85 0.81
CA PRO A 634 4.01 12.10 0.50
C PRO A 634 5.54 11.94 0.51
N ASP A 635 6.07 10.98 1.26
CA ASP A 635 7.52 10.73 1.35
C ASP A 635 8.00 9.65 0.37
N VAL A 636 7.10 9.07 -0.43
CA VAL A 636 7.46 8.06 -1.45
C VAL A 636 8.03 6.76 -0.82
N VAL A 637 7.87 6.56 0.50
CA VAL A 637 8.41 5.42 1.27
C VAL A 637 7.52 4.18 1.24
N ILE A 638 6.23 4.34 0.90
CA ILE A 638 5.26 3.24 0.95
C ILE A 638 5.19 2.54 -0.42
N PRO A 639 5.43 1.22 -0.54
CA PRO A 639 5.24 0.49 -1.78
C PRO A 639 3.78 0.40 -2.21
N PHE A 640 3.58 0.13 -3.49
CA PHE A 640 2.26 -0.02 -4.08
C PHE A 640 1.50 -1.19 -3.45
N SER A 641 0.20 -0.99 -3.21
CA SER A 641 -0.61 -1.95 -2.48
C SER A 641 -1.07 -3.11 -3.37
N VAL A 642 -1.16 -4.31 -2.79
CA VAL A 642 -1.74 -5.49 -3.47
C VAL A 642 -3.16 -5.23 -3.98
N SER A 643 -4.00 -4.54 -3.20
CA SER A 643 -5.37 -4.19 -3.61
C SER A 643 -5.37 -3.26 -4.82
N GLY A 644 -4.62 -2.15 -4.77
CA GLY A 644 -4.52 -1.23 -5.91
C GLY A 644 -4.00 -1.89 -7.18
N PHE A 645 -3.04 -2.82 -7.06
CA PHE A 645 -2.60 -3.65 -8.19
C PHE A 645 -3.73 -4.57 -8.68
N GLN A 646 -4.39 -5.29 -7.78
CA GLN A 646 -5.48 -6.21 -8.13
C GLN A 646 -6.64 -5.49 -8.83
N ASP A 647 -7.05 -4.31 -8.38
CA ASP A 647 -8.15 -3.55 -8.99
C ASP A 647 -7.82 -3.18 -10.45
N SER A 648 -6.60 -2.67 -10.68
CA SER A 648 -6.11 -2.31 -12.01
C SER A 648 -5.94 -3.55 -12.90
N TRP A 649 -5.39 -4.63 -12.33
CA TRP A 649 -5.14 -5.89 -13.01
C TRP A 649 -6.42 -6.62 -13.41
N MET A 650 -7.44 -6.64 -12.54
CA MET A 650 -8.75 -7.23 -12.86
C MET A 650 -9.46 -6.45 -13.97
N THR A 651 -9.40 -5.11 -13.92
CA THR A 651 -9.93 -4.24 -14.99
C THR A 651 -9.25 -4.54 -16.33
N TRP A 652 -7.92 -4.71 -16.31
CA TRP A 652 -7.15 -5.08 -17.50
C TRP A 652 -7.51 -6.47 -18.03
N LEU A 653 -7.65 -7.48 -17.16
CA LEU A 653 -8.07 -8.83 -17.56
C LEU A 653 -9.41 -8.83 -18.30
N GLU A 654 -10.37 -8.04 -17.83
CA GLU A 654 -11.67 -7.86 -18.47
C GLU A 654 -11.52 -7.24 -19.87
N GLN A 655 -10.65 -6.22 -20.04
CA GLN A 655 -10.40 -5.58 -21.33
C GLN A 655 -9.75 -6.49 -22.36
N ILE A 656 -8.87 -7.41 -21.93
CA ILE A 656 -8.23 -8.37 -22.84
C ILE A 656 -9.05 -9.65 -23.01
N GLY A 657 -10.18 -9.81 -22.31
CA GLY A 657 -11.07 -10.96 -22.44
C GLY A 657 -10.58 -12.25 -21.77
N VAL A 658 -9.76 -12.15 -20.72
CA VAL A 658 -9.21 -13.31 -19.99
C VAL A 658 -9.90 -13.43 -18.63
N ALA A 659 -10.55 -14.56 -18.36
CA ALA A 659 -11.33 -14.79 -17.12
C ALA A 659 -10.72 -15.89 -16.23
N GLY A 660 -10.97 -15.82 -14.92
CA GLY A 660 -10.61 -16.89 -13.98
C GLY A 660 -9.10 -17.07 -13.75
N VAL A 661 -8.29 -16.09 -14.11
CA VAL A 661 -6.85 -16.07 -13.84
C VAL A 661 -6.59 -15.46 -12.47
N THR A 662 -5.63 -16.02 -11.73
CA THR A 662 -5.11 -15.42 -10.50
C THR A 662 -3.61 -15.24 -10.63
N SER A 663 -3.03 -14.27 -9.92
CA SER A 663 -1.57 -14.09 -9.88
C SER A 663 -0.83 -15.32 -9.36
N HIS A 664 -1.51 -16.27 -8.70
CA HIS A 664 -0.90 -17.53 -8.28
C HIS A 664 -0.82 -18.57 -9.42
N ARG A 665 -1.69 -18.50 -10.43
CA ARG A 665 -1.67 -19.41 -11.59
C ARG A 665 -0.46 -19.19 -12.49
N THR A 666 0.02 -17.96 -12.66
CA THR A 666 1.26 -17.70 -13.42
C THR A 666 2.47 -18.35 -12.78
N ARG A 667 2.57 -18.29 -11.44
CA ARG A 667 3.62 -19.00 -10.70
C ARG A 667 3.55 -20.51 -10.88
N ALA A 668 2.35 -21.08 -10.90
CA ALA A 668 2.16 -22.50 -11.21
C ALA A 668 2.55 -22.85 -12.65
N THR A 669 2.27 -21.95 -13.59
CA THR A 669 2.66 -22.07 -15.00
C THR A 669 4.18 -22.12 -15.11
N MET A 670 4.89 -21.13 -14.57
CA MET A 670 6.37 -21.11 -14.57
C MET A 670 6.99 -22.36 -13.91
N ALA A 671 6.46 -22.79 -12.77
CA ALA A 671 6.95 -23.99 -12.08
C ALA A 671 6.84 -25.24 -12.98
N THR A 672 5.69 -25.40 -13.64
CA THR A 672 5.40 -26.54 -14.51
C THR A 672 6.24 -26.46 -15.78
N THR A 673 6.29 -25.30 -16.44
CA THR A 673 7.12 -25.08 -17.63
C THR A 673 8.61 -25.34 -17.37
N LEU A 674 9.16 -24.91 -16.23
CA LEU A 674 10.56 -25.20 -15.89
C LEU A 674 10.80 -26.72 -15.74
N LEU A 675 9.90 -27.42 -15.05
CA LEU A 675 9.98 -28.88 -14.91
C LEU A 675 9.84 -29.59 -16.27
N ASP A 676 8.90 -29.15 -17.10
CA ASP A 676 8.68 -29.70 -18.45
C ASP A 676 9.86 -29.48 -19.39
N ASN A 677 10.63 -28.41 -19.17
CA ASN A 677 11.89 -28.14 -19.88
C ASN A 677 13.12 -28.80 -19.21
N GLY A 678 12.92 -29.69 -18.24
CA GLY A 678 13.99 -30.49 -17.63
C GLY A 678 14.76 -29.80 -16.50
N ALA A 679 14.25 -28.71 -15.92
CA ALA A 679 14.90 -28.09 -14.77
C ALA A 679 14.82 -29.02 -13.54
N PRO A 680 15.93 -29.21 -12.77
CA PRO A 680 15.89 -30.03 -11.58
C PRO A 680 14.87 -29.53 -10.56
N PRO A 681 14.10 -30.42 -9.90
CA PRO A 681 13.13 -30.04 -8.87
C PRO A 681 13.74 -29.11 -7.79
N LYS A 682 14.97 -29.38 -7.35
CA LYS A 682 15.69 -28.55 -6.38
C LYS A 682 15.95 -27.12 -6.87
N LEU A 683 16.25 -26.95 -8.16
CA LEU A 683 16.43 -25.64 -8.78
C LEU A 683 15.10 -24.89 -8.86
N VAL A 684 14.02 -25.56 -9.26
CA VAL A 684 12.67 -24.97 -9.27
C VAL A 684 12.21 -24.56 -7.86
N GLN A 685 12.55 -25.37 -6.85
CA GLN A 685 12.34 -25.08 -5.44
C GLN A 685 13.05 -23.79 -5.02
N GLN A 686 14.32 -23.63 -5.41
CA GLN A 686 15.13 -22.45 -5.14
C GLN A 686 14.57 -21.20 -5.86
N ILE A 687 14.38 -21.25 -7.19
CA ILE A 687 13.89 -20.11 -7.98
C ILE A 687 12.56 -19.57 -7.45
N LEU A 688 11.66 -20.47 -7.04
CA LEU A 688 10.36 -20.07 -6.50
C LEU A 688 10.42 -19.74 -5.00
N GLY A 689 11.43 -20.17 -4.26
CA GLY A 689 11.47 -20.06 -2.80
C GLY A 689 10.39 -20.92 -2.13
N HIS A 690 10.22 -22.16 -2.58
CA HIS A 690 9.43 -23.17 -1.86
C HIS A 690 10.32 -23.87 -0.84
N PHE A 691 9.94 -23.97 0.42
CA PHE A 691 10.82 -24.53 1.47
C PHE A 691 10.42 -25.95 1.91
N SER A 692 9.36 -26.52 1.32
CA SER A 692 8.99 -27.92 1.56
C SER A 692 8.93 -28.71 0.26
N ASP A 693 9.44 -29.94 0.30
CA ASP A 693 9.40 -30.88 -0.83
C ASP A 693 7.95 -31.25 -1.17
N ALA A 694 7.09 -31.30 -0.15
CA ALA A 694 5.65 -31.42 -0.31
C ALA A 694 5.08 -30.33 -1.23
N ALA A 695 5.52 -29.06 -1.11
CA ALA A 695 5.00 -27.96 -1.94
C ALA A 695 5.40 -28.08 -3.42
N LEU A 696 6.58 -28.64 -3.70
CA LEU A 696 7.06 -28.87 -5.06
C LEU A 696 6.45 -30.11 -5.71
N ALA A 697 6.22 -31.18 -4.93
CA ALA A 697 5.61 -32.41 -5.40
C ALA A 697 4.23 -32.22 -6.06
N PHE A 698 3.57 -31.08 -5.82
CA PHE A 698 2.33 -30.72 -6.50
C PHE A 698 2.52 -30.34 -7.97
N TYR A 699 3.64 -29.71 -8.35
CA TYR A 699 3.92 -29.36 -9.74
C TYR A 699 4.39 -30.59 -10.53
N GLY A 700 5.16 -31.47 -9.89
CA GLY A 700 5.60 -32.72 -10.51
C GLY A 700 4.47 -33.69 -10.89
N ARG A 701 3.29 -33.61 -10.25
CA ARG A 701 2.11 -34.42 -10.62
C ARG A 701 1.39 -33.94 -11.90
N TYR A 702 1.59 -32.68 -12.31
CA TYR A 702 0.97 -32.15 -13.53
C TYR A 702 1.86 -32.38 -14.77
N SER A 703 3.15 -32.68 -14.56
CA SER A 703 4.11 -33.03 -15.61
C SER A 703 4.15 -34.54 -15.91
N ASP A 704 3.07 -35.30 -15.65
CA ASP A 704 3.02 -36.76 -15.89
C ASP A 704 3.35 -37.11 -17.36
N ALA A 705 3.02 -36.24 -18.32
CA ALA A 705 3.42 -36.38 -19.72
C ALA A 705 4.95 -36.31 -19.91
N THR A 706 5.65 -35.53 -19.09
CA THR A 706 7.10 -35.38 -19.07
C THR A 706 7.76 -36.61 -18.43
N ILE A 707 7.19 -37.16 -17.35
CA ILE A 707 7.63 -38.45 -16.79
C ILE A 707 7.45 -39.57 -17.81
N VAL A 708 6.30 -39.65 -18.49
CA VAL A 708 6.06 -40.61 -19.57
C VAL A 708 7.03 -40.41 -20.74
N ARG A 709 7.30 -39.17 -21.15
CA ARG A 709 8.29 -38.84 -22.20
C ARG A 709 9.72 -39.17 -21.78
N HIS A 710 10.09 -38.96 -20.52
CA HIS A 710 11.41 -39.34 -19.98
C HIS A 710 11.57 -40.86 -19.83
N LEU A 711 10.50 -41.57 -19.48
CA LEU A 711 10.44 -43.03 -19.44
C LEU A 711 10.44 -43.67 -20.84
N GLN A 712 10.02 -42.93 -21.87
CA GLN A 712 10.07 -43.34 -23.28
C GLN A 712 11.42 -43.05 -23.96
N MET A 713 12.42 -42.54 -23.24
CA MET A 713 13.75 -42.30 -23.81
C MET A 713 14.67 -43.50 -23.67
N PHE A 714 15.50 -43.70 -24.70
CA PHE A 714 16.61 -44.65 -24.70
C PHE A 714 17.55 -44.42 -23.49
N TRP A 715 17.95 -45.50 -22.83
CA TRP A 715 18.95 -45.45 -21.77
C TRP A 715 20.33 -45.66 -22.38
N ALA A 716 21.27 -44.78 -22.03
CA ALA A 716 22.63 -44.85 -22.57
C ALA A 716 23.65 -45.19 -21.50
N GLY A 717 24.74 -45.85 -21.91
CA GLY A 717 25.87 -46.17 -21.05
C GLY A 717 26.50 -44.89 -20.51
N GLY A 718 26.68 -44.81 -19.20
CA GLY A 718 27.31 -43.66 -18.56
C GLY A 718 28.78 -43.46 -18.98
N PRO A 719 29.37 -42.30 -18.66
CA PRO A 719 30.72 -41.90 -19.11
C PRO A 719 31.86 -42.82 -18.67
N GLY A 720 31.64 -43.68 -17.68
CA GLY A 720 32.62 -44.68 -17.21
C GLY A 720 32.39 -46.11 -17.72
N THR A 721 31.47 -46.31 -18.65
CA THR A 721 31.27 -47.62 -19.31
C THR A 721 32.26 -47.81 -20.46
N SER A 722 32.43 -49.04 -20.94
CA SER A 722 33.34 -49.35 -22.06
C SER A 722 32.92 -48.69 -23.39
N LYS A 723 31.65 -48.26 -23.51
CA LYS A 723 31.11 -47.51 -24.64
C LYS A 723 30.13 -46.42 -24.16
N PRO A 724 30.62 -45.27 -23.70
CA PRO A 724 29.78 -44.15 -23.27
C PRO A 724 28.82 -43.69 -24.38
N GLY A 725 27.56 -43.42 -24.01
CA GLY A 725 26.54 -42.96 -24.97
C GLY A 725 25.91 -44.07 -25.82
N ALA A 726 26.39 -45.30 -25.77
CA ALA A 726 25.76 -46.42 -26.45
C ALA A 726 24.39 -46.73 -25.81
N ILE A 727 23.36 -46.95 -26.62
CA ILE A 727 22.02 -47.31 -26.13
C ILE A 727 22.09 -48.70 -25.49
N VAL A 728 21.81 -48.77 -24.20
CA VAL A 728 21.84 -49.98 -23.35
C VAL A 728 20.45 -50.61 -23.24
N ALA A 729 19.38 -49.80 -23.39
CA ALA A 729 18.01 -50.30 -23.44
C ALA A 729 17.07 -49.31 -24.14
N GLN A 730 16.01 -49.84 -24.76
CA GLN A 730 14.93 -49.11 -25.41
C GLN A 730 13.58 -49.42 -24.73
N PRO A 731 12.56 -48.54 -24.85
CA PRO A 731 11.25 -48.78 -24.26
C PRO A 731 10.58 -50.10 -24.71
N SER A 732 10.85 -50.55 -25.94
CA SER A 732 10.37 -51.83 -26.49
C SER A 732 10.95 -53.06 -25.79
N ASP A 733 12.14 -52.94 -25.18
CA ASP A 733 12.83 -54.07 -24.52
C ASP A 733 12.14 -54.48 -23.20
N PHE A 734 11.17 -53.68 -22.75
CA PHE A 734 10.40 -53.91 -21.51
C PHE A 734 8.92 -54.25 -21.77
N ALA A 735 8.54 -54.54 -23.02
CA ALA A 735 7.14 -54.79 -23.41
C ALA A 735 6.61 -56.20 -23.04
N ASP A 736 7.48 -57.13 -22.65
CA ASP A 736 7.06 -58.49 -22.25
C ASP A 736 6.54 -58.56 -20.81
N SER A 737 5.36 -59.17 -20.66
CA SER A 737 4.51 -59.18 -19.45
C SER A 737 5.10 -59.90 -18.23
N THR A 738 6.25 -60.57 -18.36
CA THR A 738 6.99 -61.18 -17.24
C THR A 738 7.92 -60.21 -16.53
N SER A 739 8.18 -59.01 -17.07
CA SER A 739 9.05 -57.99 -16.43
C SER A 739 8.34 -57.11 -15.39
N THR A 740 7.01 -57.25 -15.23
CA THR A 740 6.18 -56.40 -14.36
C THR A 740 6.59 -56.43 -12.87
N ALA A 741 7.35 -57.44 -12.44
CA ALA A 741 7.86 -57.57 -11.08
C ALA A 741 9.16 -56.80 -10.81
N ALA A 742 9.86 -56.29 -11.83
CA ALA A 742 11.09 -55.50 -11.70
C ALA A 742 10.84 -54.01 -11.99
N ARG A 743 9.73 -53.46 -11.46
CA ARG A 743 9.51 -52.01 -11.46
C ARG A 743 10.68 -51.35 -10.72
N ILE A 744 11.46 -50.55 -11.42
CA ILE A 744 12.30 -49.52 -10.79
C ILE A 744 11.34 -48.71 -9.92
N ASP A 745 11.53 -48.74 -8.60
CA ASP A 745 10.70 -47.99 -7.67
C ASP A 745 10.95 -46.48 -7.89
N LEU A 746 10.09 -45.87 -8.71
CA LEU A 746 10.16 -44.47 -9.14
C LEU A 746 9.89 -43.47 -8.00
N ALA A 747 9.52 -43.94 -6.81
CA ALA A 747 9.46 -43.10 -5.61
C ALA A 747 10.86 -42.69 -5.12
N VAL A 748 11.92 -43.29 -5.68
CA VAL A 748 13.30 -42.99 -5.33
C VAL A 748 13.97 -42.24 -6.47
N VAL A 749 13.99 -40.92 -6.31
CA VAL A 749 14.95 -40.06 -6.99
C VAL A 749 15.86 -39.46 -5.92
N PRO A 750 17.02 -40.09 -5.69
CA PRO A 750 18.26 -39.31 -5.78
C PRO A 750 19.34 -40.15 -6.49
N VAL A 751 20.20 -39.63 -7.36
CA VAL A 751 21.06 -38.44 -7.23
C VAL A 751 21.31 -37.85 -8.59
N GLU A 752 21.77 -36.60 -8.55
CA GLU A 752 22.42 -35.89 -9.64
C GLU A 752 23.10 -36.88 -10.63
N HIS A 753 22.49 -36.99 -11.81
CA HIS A 753 23.07 -37.51 -13.05
C HIS A 753 22.81 -38.98 -13.47
N GLY A 754 21.85 -39.75 -12.94
CA GLY A 754 21.44 -41.02 -13.58
C GLY A 754 20.66 -42.03 -12.72
N LEU A 755 20.32 -43.19 -13.30
CA LEU A 755 19.56 -44.29 -12.66
C LEU A 755 20.45 -45.53 -12.43
N CYS A 756 20.28 -46.19 -11.29
CA CYS A 756 20.89 -47.48 -10.98
C CYS A 756 19.91 -48.63 -11.27
N ARG A 757 20.34 -49.65 -12.02
CA ARG A 757 19.50 -50.81 -12.41
C ARG A 757 19.01 -51.67 -11.22
N TYR A 758 19.61 -51.53 -10.03
CA TYR A 758 19.30 -52.35 -8.85
C TYR A 758 18.60 -51.60 -7.70
N GLY A 759 18.26 -50.32 -7.87
CA GLY A 759 17.40 -49.58 -6.93
C GLY A 759 18.08 -48.54 -6.00
N PRO A 760 17.36 -48.07 -4.96
CA PRO A 760 17.61 -46.85 -4.16
C PRO A 760 18.87 -46.80 -3.30
N VAL A 761 20.06 -46.56 -3.85
CA VAL A 761 21.21 -46.26 -2.99
C VAL A 761 22.19 -45.30 -3.64
N VAL A 762 22.59 -44.31 -2.86
CA VAL A 762 23.58 -43.33 -3.26
C VAL A 762 24.51 -42.99 -2.12
N GLY A 763 25.80 -43.13 -2.40
CA GLY A 763 26.88 -43.07 -1.41
C GLY A 763 27.54 -44.42 -1.12
N GLY A 764 27.24 -45.49 -1.87
CA GLY A 764 27.93 -46.78 -1.77
C GLY A 764 27.55 -47.67 -0.58
N ALA A 765 27.07 -47.10 0.53
CA ALA A 765 26.87 -47.80 1.81
C ALA A 765 25.83 -48.95 1.79
N LEU A 766 24.78 -48.85 0.98
CA LEU A 766 23.75 -49.90 0.84
C LEU A 766 23.81 -50.60 -0.52
N CYS A 767 24.80 -50.30 -1.36
CA CYS A 767 24.93 -50.91 -2.67
C CYS A 767 25.24 -52.40 -2.48
N PRO A 768 24.48 -53.35 -3.08
CA PRO A 768 24.77 -54.78 -2.95
C PRO A 768 26.13 -55.17 -3.55
N LYS A 769 26.76 -54.26 -4.31
CA LYS A 769 28.12 -54.39 -4.86
C LYS A 769 29.14 -53.45 -4.19
N GLN A 770 28.74 -52.63 -3.21
CA GLN A 770 29.56 -51.67 -2.47
C GLN A 770 30.45 -50.75 -3.34
N LYS A 771 30.00 -50.42 -4.57
CA LYS A 771 30.73 -49.51 -5.49
C LYS A 771 30.22 -48.07 -5.40
N ASN A 772 31.11 -47.09 -5.63
CA ASN A 772 30.72 -45.69 -5.80
C ASN A 772 30.29 -45.44 -7.26
N CYS A 773 29.10 -44.87 -7.48
CA CYS A 773 28.47 -44.81 -8.81
C CYS A 773 29.07 -43.76 -9.74
N THR A 774 29.66 -42.70 -9.20
CA THR A 774 30.15 -41.55 -9.99
C THR A 774 31.66 -41.37 -9.89
N THR A 775 32.30 -41.64 -8.74
CA THR A 775 33.76 -41.53 -8.55
C THR A 775 34.27 -42.43 -7.42
N GLY A 776 35.04 -43.48 -7.72
CA GLY A 776 35.64 -44.33 -6.68
C GLY A 776 36.89 -45.08 -7.14
N PRO A 777 37.74 -45.53 -6.21
CA PRO A 777 39.03 -46.17 -6.52
C PRO A 777 38.92 -47.51 -7.25
N GLY A 778 37.74 -48.15 -7.26
CA GLY A 778 37.45 -49.39 -7.99
C GLY A 778 36.87 -49.22 -9.39
N GLY A 779 36.89 -48.00 -9.95
CA GLY A 779 36.29 -47.67 -11.25
C GLY A 779 34.77 -47.41 -11.18
N VAL A 780 34.21 -46.88 -12.27
CA VAL A 780 32.80 -46.49 -12.38
C VAL A 780 31.92 -47.74 -12.52
N CYS A 781 30.72 -47.72 -11.93
CA CYS A 781 29.81 -48.87 -11.92
C CYS A 781 29.18 -49.10 -13.31
N GLU A 782 29.28 -50.32 -13.84
CA GLU A 782 28.70 -50.74 -15.12
C GLU A 782 27.15 -50.78 -15.14
N HIS A 783 26.53 -50.74 -13.96
CA HIS A 783 25.08 -50.78 -13.79
C HIS A 783 24.43 -49.39 -13.66
N PHE A 784 25.21 -48.33 -13.89
CA PHE A 784 24.77 -46.95 -13.91
C PHE A 784 24.40 -46.51 -15.33
N ALA A 785 23.16 -46.06 -15.52
CA ALA A 785 22.63 -45.64 -16.82
C ALA A 785 22.19 -44.17 -16.79
N LEU A 786 22.47 -43.46 -17.89
CA LEU A 786 21.98 -42.10 -18.11
C LEU A 786 20.60 -42.13 -18.76
N THR A 787 19.70 -41.25 -18.33
CA THR A 787 18.46 -40.98 -19.07
C THR A 787 18.77 -40.09 -20.27
N GLY A 788 17.93 -40.10 -21.31
CA GLY A 788 18.15 -39.25 -22.51
C GLY A 788 18.25 -37.75 -22.21
N ALA A 789 17.63 -37.25 -21.13
CA ALA A 789 17.75 -35.85 -20.70
C ALA A 789 19.09 -35.56 -20.00
N ASP A 790 19.55 -36.50 -19.16
CA ASP A 790 20.88 -36.43 -18.55
C ASP A 790 21.98 -36.58 -19.60
N LEU A 791 21.79 -37.41 -20.63
CA LEU A 791 22.69 -37.57 -21.76
C LEU A 791 22.83 -36.26 -22.55
N ALA A 792 21.72 -35.61 -22.93
CA ALA A 792 21.77 -34.34 -23.65
C ALA A 792 22.37 -33.20 -22.79
N TYR A 793 22.11 -33.18 -21.48
CA TYR A 793 22.79 -32.27 -20.55
C TYR A 793 24.30 -32.54 -20.50
N TRP A 794 24.70 -33.82 -20.46
CA TRP A 794 26.11 -34.22 -20.43
C TRP A 794 26.83 -33.93 -21.74
N GLU A 795 26.19 -34.16 -22.89
CA GLU A 795 26.70 -33.77 -24.21
C GLU A 795 26.90 -32.26 -24.30
N ARG A 796 25.92 -31.45 -23.88
CA ARG A 796 26.08 -29.99 -23.80
C ARG A 796 27.24 -29.58 -22.88
N LYS A 797 27.43 -30.26 -21.75
CA LYS A 797 28.52 -29.98 -20.79
C LYS A 797 29.88 -30.45 -21.32
N ARG A 798 29.94 -31.58 -22.03
CA ARG A 798 31.12 -32.09 -22.74
C ARG A 798 31.53 -31.11 -23.83
N ASP A 799 30.58 -30.66 -24.64
CA ASP A 799 30.83 -29.75 -25.74
C ASP A 799 31.24 -28.35 -25.22
N ALA A 800 30.68 -27.90 -24.09
CA ALA A 800 31.14 -26.71 -23.37
C ALA A 800 32.56 -26.87 -22.77
N GLY A 801 32.90 -28.07 -22.29
CA GLY A 801 34.26 -28.41 -21.83
C GLY A 801 35.29 -28.45 -22.96
N TYR A 802 34.91 -28.91 -24.15
CA TYR A 802 35.76 -28.89 -25.35
C TYR A 802 35.97 -27.47 -25.88
N GLN A 803 34.96 -26.61 -25.87
CA GLN A 803 35.10 -25.20 -26.30
C GLN A 803 35.88 -24.33 -25.30
N GLY A 804 35.96 -24.72 -24.03
CA GLY A 804 36.85 -24.08 -23.04
C GLY A 804 38.33 -24.45 -23.16
N GLY A 805 38.68 -25.43 -23.99
CA GLY A 805 40.05 -25.93 -24.19
C GLY A 805 40.84 -25.28 -25.33
N PHE A 806 40.19 -24.46 -26.16
CA PHE A 806 40.79 -23.80 -27.33
C PHE A 806 40.81 -22.26 -27.18
N ASN A 807 41.30 -21.75 -26.05
CA ASN A 807 41.68 -20.33 -25.95
C ASN A 807 42.67 -20.02 -24.80
N ARG A 808 43.58 -20.98 -24.50
CA ARG A 808 44.69 -20.79 -23.55
C ARG A 808 46.01 -21.36 -24.07
N SER A 809 46.27 -21.24 -25.36
CA SER A 809 47.51 -21.71 -26.00
C SER A 809 48.11 -20.69 -26.98
N SER A 810 47.90 -19.40 -26.74
CA SER A 810 48.58 -18.33 -27.50
C SER A 810 48.81 -17.09 -26.64
N GLN A 811 49.61 -17.20 -25.57
CA GLN A 811 50.28 -16.01 -24.97
C GLN A 811 51.36 -16.30 -23.92
N HIS A 812 51.73 -17.55 -23.61
CA HIS A 812 52.86 -17.83 -22.72
C HIS A 812 53.75 -18.96 -23.25
N GLN A 813 54.48 -18.66 -24.33
CA GLN A 813 55.74 -19.33 -24.67
C GLN A 813 56.46 -18.47 -25.71
N LEU A 814 56.97 -17.31 -25.26
CA LEU A 814 58.03 -16.53 -25.90
C LEU A 814 58.50 -15.46 -24.89
N ALA A 815 59.14 -15.93 -23.81
CA ALA A 815 60.04 -15.13 -22.99
C ALA A 815 60.94 -16.08 -22.18
N ASN A 816 62.25 -15.97 -22.42
CA ASN A 816 63.37 -16.64 -21.74
C ASN A 816 63.85 -17.98 -22.30
N ALA A 817 64.34 -17.92 -23.54
CA ALA A 817 65.60 -18.56 -23.89
C ALA A 817 66.43 -17.59 -24.75
N THR A 818 67.12 -16.62 -24.12
CA THR A 818 68.47 -16.14 -24.50
C THR A 818 68.87 -14.91 -23.67
N VAL A 819 69.74 -15.12 -22.67
CA VAL A 819 70.95 -14.29 -22.58
C VAL A 819 71.94 -14.96 -23.52
N ALA A 820 72.10 -14.41 -24.70
CA ALA A 820 73.33 -14.45 -25.49
C ALA A 820 73.22 -13.43 -26.63
N ALA A 821 73.92 -12.32 -26.43
CA ALA A 821 74.39 -11.37 -27.45
C ALA A 821 73.35 -10.50 -28.19
N ARG A 822 73.44 -9.21 -27.85
CA ARG A 822 73.11 -7.99 -28.61
C ARG A 822 71.67 -7.48 -28.55
#